data_AF-A0A1T5BY71-F1
#
_entry.id   AF-A0A1T5BY71-F1
#
_cell.length_a   1.000
_cell.length_b   1.000
_cell.length_c   1.000
_cell.angle_alpha   90.00
_cell.angle_beta   90.00
_cell.angle_gamma   90.00
#
_symmetry.space_group_name_H-M   'P 1'
#
loop_
_entity.id
_entity.type
_entity.pdbx_description
1 polymer ?
#
loop_
_entity_poly.entity_id
_entity_poly.type
_entity_poly.pdbx_seq_one_letter_code
_entity_poly.pdbx_strand_id
1 'polypeptide(L)'
;MDIVTDLASQAISFLTLLQDISKDKNILTRGMRDAEYMPAVRRELSFFKQHVADIELSSAEPDADDKYSLDEKRVNRIKEILFCSLPSADVDQALLTAFFDITKGLLDWLDGWRVQDEAVFSQNLFGNTPILLMAPDEWRRNIRHILYSKPGERLILAKTIHYMPALLISALGEKNKEHQRIYQVFNDGKPDPLLSDKHNEDALKWWSGLPAGPEGWTISAYFERRNASEAADYDAVAISEATSLTGNRLEVGAVLLSDDSELFDWVVRENPVSFDMTFNRELDLIAKAREKRQQDPGSEKAESYKFDSAGPDGSEFLHHFPQSPPPGHTKDPLKRAEEMQLTALAFSGGGIRSATFNLGIIQKLAEKGVLHHIDYLSTVSGGGYIGSWLLSWIYRSGSISKVISRLDTRKSSDPMADEVHPLRWLRMYSNYLSPNASIMSTDAWTIGITWIRNTLINQSILLILLCAVLSGIETVYKCWDWLAEDVEYVQFPTTAAACVMLIIGTLLAGYGMRTFDKELPQEGILKYGRNSLLAVYLVGWALVSAFFLSTWLYKVAKDTYLLTDKLLIFGAPAAVALICIVAIAYAGNYQRHERFGNKYIAFALIVVSSAVAVAATFLLMAGVWKFYESLRESSPSTQIVYSSTEGWLSQLTRIIGIKTQAFTFGLPIVLEVMSVAVVIRMFIMGIFFSDERREWWGRTGAVLHRFIVIWIVMTISVFILPKLVSRIGQAEIQSFVGLLGGWMALVGAGVRLAFSSTTSGENQDKSGLSVKEIFVRAVPYLFMIGFVLIGSATLNYFQRIALWHAETRFGEFCLAILNTIILGLLTALLSWRAGVNEFTLHHFYRNRLIRAYLGATRRRTDRMQTANSFTGFDSKDDIPLEDFVKKSYYGPYPLINTALNATVVSELDRQDRKAESFLFSPLFCGFDFSATRAAAYDKNGVSNYGYRPTSEFGGGPTLGTAMAISGAAVNPNMGYHSATATAFLLSVFNVKLGWWIGNPRTKKWKNPEPFFGLAYLVSDLIGKSDISSEYVSLSDGGHFDNMGLYELVRRRCSLIILSDAEEDDKSLCEGLAMAVRRCRIDFGVEIVINTDSITSNDEKTRFCKSHIAEGTIKYPGNAKPGKLIYIKTAITGDEPTDIREYKMQNPLFPQQPTSDQFFTEEQFESYRKLGYHSLV
;
A
#
# COMPACT_ATOMS: atom_id res chain seq x y z
N MET A 1 -9.05 -6.54 14.86
CA MET A 1 -8.80 -7.12 16.18
C MET A 1 -10.05 -7.44 16.99
N ASP A 2 -11.08 -8.22 16.57
CA ASP A 2 -12.21 -8.46 17.52
C ASP A 2 -11.60 -8.97 18.82
N ILE A 3 -12.07 -8.53 19.97
CA ILE A 3 -11.56 -8.96 21.27
C ILE A 3 -11.39 -10.48 21.29
N VAL A 4 -12.39 -11.20 20.77
CA VAL A 4 -12.38 -12.65 20.59
C VAL A 4 -11.26 -13.12 19.63
N THR A 5 -11.06 -12.40 18.52
CA THR A 5 -10.05 -12.73 17.52
C THR A 5 -8.62 -12.41 17.99
N ASP A 6 -8.42 -11.32 18.75
CA ASP A 6 -7.15 -10.93 19.36
C ASP A 6 -6.72 -11.95 20.42
N LEU A 7 -7.63 -12.27 21.34
CA LEU A 7 -7.43 -13.32 22.33
C LEU A 7 -7.16 -14.69 21.70
N ALA A 8 -7.94 -15.07 20.67
CA ALA A 8 -7.72 -16.32 19.95
C ALA A 8 -6.36 -16.33 19.22
N SER A 9 -5.99 -15.24 18.55
CA SER A 9 -4.70 -15.12 17.86
C SER A 9 -3.51 -15.25 18.83
N GLN A 10 -3.62 -14.60 19.98
CA GLN A 10 -2.60 -14.70 21.03
C GLN A 10 -2.49 -16.14 21.54
N ALA A 11 -3.62 -16.78 21.87
CA ALA A 11 -3.65 -18.18 22.29
C ALA A 11 -3.04 -19.14 21.24
N ILE A 12 -3.41 -18.98 19.96
CA ILE A 12 -2.86 -19.79 18.86
C ILE A 12 -1.36 -19.61 18.73
N SER A 13 -0.83 -18.41 19.00
CA SER A 13 0.62 -18.16 18.91
C SER A 13 1.39 -19.02 19.92
N PHE A 14 0.89 -19.17 21.15
CA PHE A 14 1.46 -20.09 22.14
C PHE A 14 1.39 -21.55 21.67
N LEU A 15 0.23 -22.00 21.16
CA LEU A 15 0.04 -23.38 20.69
C LEU A 15 0.92 -23.73 19.48
N THR A 16 1.04 -22.81 18.52
CA THR A 16 1.83 -23.02 17.30
C THR A 16 3.30 -23.10 17.63
N LEU A 17 3.81 -22.21 18.50
CA LEU A 17 5.20 -22.26 18.92
C LEU A 17 5.50 -23.53 19.72
N LEU A 18 4.58 -23.96 20.59
CA LEU A 18 4.72 -25.24 21.29
C LEU A 18 4.72 -26.43 20.33
N GLN A 19 3.84 -26.42 19.32
CA GLN A 19 3.79 -27.47 18.30
C GLN A 19 5.10 -27.55 17.52
N ASP A 20 5.69 -26.40 17.13
CA ASP A 20 6.96 -26.36 16.42
C ASP A 20 8.13 -26.83 17.29
N ILE A 21 8.17 -26.46 18.58
CA ILE A 21 9.15 -26.99 19.54
C ILE A 21 9.00 -28.52 19.70
N SER A 22 7.75 -29.02 19.68
CA SER A 22 7.44 -30.44 19.90
C SER A 22 7.72 -31.33 18.68
N LYS A 23 7.67 -30.79 17.45
CA LYS A 23 8.00 -31.51 16.20
C LYS A 23 9.48 -31.90 16.14
N ASP A 24 10.37 -30.97 16.47
CA ASP A 24 11.81 -31.20 16.43
C ASP A 24 12.28 -32.26 17.42
N LYS A 25 11.65 -32.34 18.60
CA LYS A 25 12.05 -33.26 19.66
C LYS A 25 11.42 -34.66 19.56
N ASN A 26 10.74 -34.99 18.44
CA ASN A 26 10.05 -36.28 18.22
C ASN A 26 9.03 -36.67 19.32
N ILE A 27 8.56 -35.70 20.11
CA ILE A 27 7.61 -35.90 21.21
C ILE A 27 6.26 -36.35 20.65
N LEU A 28 5.81 -35.66 19.60
CA LEU A 28 4.57 -35.95 18.88
C LEU A 28 4.62 -37.35 18.24
N THR A 29 5.77 -37.78 17.76
CA THR A 29 6.02 -39.07 17.09
C THR A 29 6.01 -40.26 18.06
N ARG A 30 6.43 -40.06 19.33
CA ARG A 30 6.34 -41.09 20.39
C ARG A 30 4.94 -41.18 20.98
N GLY A 31 4.27 -40.05 21.23
CA GLY A 31 2.90 -40.02 21.77
C GLY A 31 1.84 -40.63 20.84
N MET A 32 2.10 -40.71 19.53
CA MET A 32 1.23 -41.40 18.57
C MET A 32 1.18 -42.94 18.73
N ARG A 33 2.09 -43.55 19.51
CA ARG A 33 2.11 -45.01 19.74
C ARG A 33 1.36 -45.47 20.98
N ASP A 34 1.03 -44.56 21.90
CA ASP A 34 0.37 -44.87 23.17
C ASP A 34 -1.08 -44.38 23.18
N ALA A 35 -1.99 -45.17 23.76
CA ALA A 35 -3.42 -44.90 23.82
C ALA A 35 -3.81 -43.69 24.72
N GLU A 36 -2.85 -43.07 25.42
CA GLU A 36 -3.05 -41.94 26.35
C GLU A 36 -2.17 -40.73 25.98
N TYR A 37 -2.57 -40.00 24.92
CA TYR A 37 -1.79 -38.89 24.36
C TYR A 37 -1.65 -37.65 25.29
N MET A 38 -2.71 -37.25 26.00
CA MET A 38 -2.67 -36.03 26.85
C MET A 38 -1.80 -36.17 28.11
N PRO A 39 -1.79 -37.30 28.83
CA PRO A 39 -0.84 -37.52 29.93
C PRO A 39 0.63 -37.48 29.49
N ALA A 40 0.93 -37.84 28.24
CA ALA A 40 2.29 -37.74 27.69
C ALA A 40 2.70 -36.28 27.43
N VAL A 41 1.84 -35.47 26.80
CA VAL A 41 2.08 -34.03 26.58
C VAL A 41 2.18 -33.27 27.92
N ARG A 42 1.34 -33.60 28.91
CA ARG A 42 1.43 -33.01 30.26
C ARG A 42 2.71 -33.42 31.00
N ARG A 43 3.15 -34.68 30.86
CA ARG A 43 4.43 -35.15 31.41
C ARG A 43 5.60 -34.41 30.78
N GLU A 44 5.58 -34.22 29.48
CA GLU A 44 6.61 -33.46 28.75
C GLU A 44 6.62 -31.98 29.13
N LEU A 45 5.46 -31.29 29.18
CA LEU A 45 5.40 -29.90 29.66
C LEU A 45 5.88 -29.76 31.11
N SER A 46 5.53 -30.72 31.97
CA SER A 46 6.01 -30.75 33.36
C SER A 46 7.50 -31.10 33.45
N PHE A 47 8.00 -31.92 32.53
CA PHE A 47 9.42 -32.26 32.38
C PHE A 47 10.23 -31.06 31.90
N PHE A 48 9.81 -30.36 30.85
CA PHE A 48 10.43 -29.12 30.39
C PHE A 48 10.42 -28.06 31.49
N LYS A 49 9.32 -27.92 32.23
CA LYS A 49 9.25 -27.02 33.39
C LYS A 49 10.27 -27.37 34.48
N GLN A 50 10.46 -28.65 34.78
CA GLN A 50 11.42 -29.10 35.80
C GLN A 50 12.89 -28.94 35.36
N HIS A 51 13.16 -28.95 34.05
CA HIS A 51 14.51 -28.89 33.48
C HIS A 51 14.79 -27.59 32.73
N VAL A 52 14.01 -26.50 32.95
CA VAL A 52 14.26 -25.19 32.31
C VAL A 52 15.68 -24.68 32.62
N ALA A 53 16.20 -25.00 33.81
CA ALA A 53 17.54 -24.64 34.23
C ALA A 53 18.66 -25.33 33.41
N ASP A 54 18.36 -26.47 32.80
CA ASP A 54 19.29 -27.29 32.04
C ASP A 54 19.24 -26.99 30.52
N ILE A 55 18.36 -26.08 30.08
CA ILE A 55 18.20 -25.75 28.65
C ILE A 55 19.34 -24.83 28.19
N GLU A 56 20.23 -25.34 27.33
CA GLU A 56 21.34 -24.57 26.75
C GLU A 56 20.90 -23.78 25.50
N LEU A 57 21.30 -22.51 25.43
CA LEU A 57 21.09 -21.63 24.27
C LEU A 57 22.19 -21.89 23.23
N SER A 58 21.85 -22.56 22.13
CA SER A 58 22.79 -22.81 21.03
C SER A 58 22.53 -21.89 19.84
N SER A 59 23.61 -21.39 19.23
CA SER A 59 23.57 -20.63 17.97
C SER A 59 23.58 -21.54 16.73
N ALA A 60 23.75 -22.85 16.92
CA ALA A 60 23.71 -23.87 15.87
C ALA A 60 22.35 -24.60 15.86
N GLU A 61 21.96 -25.20 14.74
CA GLU A 61 20.81 -26.12 14.70
C GLU A 61 21.02 -27.23 15.72
N PRO A 62 20.04 -27.54 16.59
CA PRO A 62 20.18 -28.56 17.61
C PRO A 62 20.45 -29.91 16.95
N ASP A 63 21.53 -30.57 17.37
CA ASP A 63 21.79 -31.96 16.98
C ASP A 63 20.64 -32.84 17.51
N ALA A 64 20.19 -33.82 16.72
CA ALA A 64 19.00 -34.63 17.06
C ALA A 64 19.11 -35.40 18.40
N ASP A 65 20.32 -35.54 18.95
CA ASP A 65 20.62 -36.20 20.22
C ASP A 65 20.73 -35.25 21.42
N ASP A 66 20.72 -33.93 21.20
CA ASP A 66 20.90 -32.95 22.26
C ASP A 66 19.55 -32.56 22.90
N LYS A 67 19.19 -33.30 23.96
CA LYS A 67 17.87 -33.21 24.60
C LYS A 67 17.51 -31.82 25.14
N TYR A 68 18.50 -30.94 25.33
CA TYR A 68 18.33 -29.72 26.12
C TYR A 68 18.54 -28.41 25.35
N SER A 69 18.82 -28.37 24.05
CA SER A 69 19.03 -27.10 23.34
C SER A 69 17.76 -26.52 22.68
N LEU A 70 17.65 -25.18 22.68
CA LEU A 70 16.72 -24.37 21.89
C LEU A 70 17.52 -23.40 21.03
N ASP A 71 17.12 -23.20 19.78
CA ASP A 71 17.78 -22.26 18.88
C ASP A 71 17.43 -20.79 19.22
N GLU A 72 18.32 -19.87 18.85
CA GLU A 72 18.14 -18.44 19.11
C GLU A 72 16.84 -17.88 18.48
N LYS A 73 16.40 -18.44 17.34
CA LYS A 73 15.17 -18.01 16.66
C LYS A 73 13.92 -18.32 17.49
N ARG A 74 13.79 -19.52 18.08
CA ARG A 74 12.65 -19.88 18.92
C ARG A 74 12.64 -19.08 20.21
N VAL A 75 13.79 -18.86 20.82
CA VAL A 75 13.90 -18.03 22.04
C VAL A 75 13.49 -16.59 21.74
N ASN A 76 13.90 -16.04 20.62
CA ASN A 76 13.42 -14.73 20.16
C ASN A 76 11.91 -14.74 19.90
N ARG A 77 11.35 -15.83 19.35
CA ARG A 77 9.90 -15.96 19.18
C ARG A 77 9.15 -16.06 20.50
N ILE A 78 9.70 -16.76 21.49
CA ILE A 78 9.17 -16.79 22.87
C ILE A 78 9.17 -15.37 23.45
N LYS A 79 10.29 -14.63 23.32
CA LYS A 79 10.40 -13.22 23.74
C LYS A 79 9.36 -12.33 23.06
N GLU A 80 9.08 -12.55 21.78
CA GLU A 80 8.05 -11.82 21.04
C GLU A 80 6.63 -12.10 21.57
N ILE A 81 6.33 -13.34 21.96
CA ILE A 81 5.00 -13.76 22.45
C ILE A 81 4.78 -13.37 23.91
N LEU A 82 5.78 -13.56 24.77
CA LEU A 82 5.71 -13.44 26.23
C LEU A 82 5.95 -12.05 26.81
N PHE A 83 6.24 -11.06 25.96
CA PHE A 83 6.25 -9.67 26.39
C PHE A 83 7.44 -9.27 27.27
N CYS A 84 8.57 -8.82 26.70
CA CYS A 84 9.66 -8.25 27.52
C CYS A 84 10.38 -7.03 26.91
N SER A 85 10.17 -5.86 27.52
CA SER A 85 11.20 -4.83 27.70
C SER A 85 11.88 -5.06 29.07
N LEU A 86 12.71 -6.10 29.16
CA LEU A 86 13.42 -6.44 30.39
C LEU A 86 14.90 -6.03 30.34
N PRO A 87 15.47 -5.50 31.44
CA PRO A 87 16.90 -5.31 31.58
C PRO A 87 17.55 -6.60 32.14
N SER A 88 18.64 -7.06 31.48
CA SER A 88 19.62 -8.10 31.90
C SER A 88 19.46 -9.54 31.38
N ALA A 89 20.56 -10.30 31.47
CA ALA A 89 20.80 -11.62 30.85
C ALA A 89 20.27 -12.83 31.66
N ASP A 90 19.85 -12.64 32.92
CA ASP A 90 19.23 -13.70 33.75
C ASP A 90 17.74 -13.98 33.40
N VAL A 91 17.24 -13.28 32.38
CA VAL A 91 15.83 -13.21 31.98
C VAL A 91 15.36 -14.42 31.15
N ASP A 92 16.28 -15.13 30.48
CA ASP A 92 15.93 -16.18 29.53
C ASP A 92 15.28 -17.41 30.20
N GLN A 93 15.66 -17.76 31.43
CA GLN A 93 15.06 -18.88 32.17
C GLN A 93 13.67 -18.55 32.74
N ALA A 94 13.48 -17.32 33.27
CA ALA A 94 12.19 -16.87 33.78
C ALA A 94 11.14 -16.78 32.65
N LEU A 95 11.56 -16.29 31.48
CA LEU A 95 10.78 -16.29 30.25
C LEU A 95 10.35 -17.69 29.83
N LEU A 96 11.30 -18.63 29.72
CA LEU A 96 10.98 -20.01 29.33
C LEU A 96 9.97 -20.63 30.31
N THR A 97 10.15 -20.39 31.61
CA THR A 97 9.22 -20.87 32.65
C THR A 97 7.82 -20.32 32.46
N ALA A 98 7.68 -19.01 32.24
CA ALA A 98 6.37 -18.39 32.02
C ALA A 98 5.70 -18.86 30.72
N PHE A 99 6.48 -19.15 29.67
CA PHE A 99 5.95 -19.63 28.39
C PHE A 99 5.27 -20.96 28.59
N PHE A 100 5.96 -21.90 29.25
CA PHE A 100 5.42 -23.22 29.53
C PHE A 100 4.24 -23.15 30.51
N ASP A 101 4.25 -22.25 31.49
CA ASP A 101 3.14 -22.07 32.43
C ASP A 101 1.87 -21.53 31.77
N ILE A 102 1.98 -20.47 30.96
CA ILE A 102 0.86 -19.94 30.18
C ILE A 102 0.34 -20.98 29.20
N THR A 103 1.24 -21.65 28.47
CA THR A 103 0.84 -22.65 27.48
C THR A 103 0.18 -23.86 28.12
N LYS A 104 0.65 -24.29 29.30
CA LYS A 104 -0.01 -25.34 30.10
C LYS A 104 -1.39 -24.90 30.55
N GLY A 105 -1.53 -23.68 31.10
CA GLY A 105 -2.83 -23.13 31.49
C GLY A 105 -3.81 -23.07 30.30
N LEU A 106 -3.33 -22.68 29.13
CA LEU A 106 -4.11 -22.66 27.89
C LEU A 106 -4.57 -24.07 27.47
N LEU A 107 -3.69 -25.08 27.56
CA LEU A 107 -4.04 -26.47 27.26
C LEU A 107 -5.03 -27.05 28.26
N ASP A 108 -4.88 -26.76 29.55
CA ASP A 108 -5.81 -27.19 30.60
C ASP A 108 -7.19 -26.53 30.40
N TRP A 109 -7.23 -25.25 30.01
CA TRP A 109 -8.47 -24.58 29.62
C TRP A 109 -9.14 -25.27 28.42
N LEU A 110 -8.39 -25.55 27.35
CA LEU A 110 -8.91 -26.26 26.17
C LEU A 110 -9.39 -27.69 26.48
N ASP A 111 -8.69 -28.42 27.35
CA ASP A 111 -9.05 -29.79 27.73
C ASP A 111 -10.29 -29.82 28.65
N GLY A 112 -10.48 -28.81 29.50
CA GLY A 112 -11.73 -28.63 30.27
C GLY A 112 -12.96 -28.53 29.36
N TRP A 113 -12.81 -27.88 28.21
CA TRP A 113 -13.83 -27.78 27.17
C TRP A 113 -14.02 -29.06 26.34
N ARG A 114 -13.13 -30.04 26.45
CA ARG A 114 -13.27 -31.37 25.84
C ARG A 114 -14.17 -32.29 26.69
N VAL A 115 -14.29 -32.04 27.99
CA VAL A 115 -14.93 -32.95 28.97
C VAL A 115 -16.33 -32.51 29.39
N GLN A 116 -16.72 -31.24 29.21
CA GLN A 116 -18.02 -30.72 29.67
C GLN A 116 -19.17 -30.90 28.65
N ASP A 117 -20.15 -31.71 29.07
CA ASP A 117 -21.56 -31.84 28.64
C ASP A 117 -21.88 -32.17 27.16
N GLU A 118 -22.08 -33.47 26.90
CA GLU A 118 -22.73 -34.02 25.69
C GLU A 118 -24.18 -33.52 25.50
N ALA A 119 -24.81 -32.91 26.52
CA ALA A 119 -26.22 -32.50 26.48
C ALA A 119 -26.48 -31.14 25.81
N VAL A 120 -25.46 -30.31 25.57
CA VAL A 120 -25.61 -28.96 24.96
C VAL A 120 -24.91 -28.84 23.60
N PHE A 121 -23.99 -29.74 23.28
CA PHE A 121 -23.21 -29.71 22.04
C PHE A 121 -23.39 -30.99 21.23
N SER A 122 -24.16 -30.92 20.13
CA SER A 122 -24.37 -32.04 19.20
C SER A 122 -23.14 -32.38 18.32
N GLN A 123 -21.99 -31.74 18.56
CA GLN A 123 -20.74 -31.98 17.82
C GLN A 123 -19.56 -31.96 18.80
N ASN A 124 -18.80 -33.05 18.83
CA ASN A 124 -17.54 -33.16 19.56
C ASN A 124 -16.55 -32.10 19.02
N LEU A 125 -16.46 -30.92 19.66
CA LEU A 125 -15.77 -29.71 19.17
C LEU A 125 -14.32 -29.97 18.72
N PHE A 126 -13.64 -30.89 19.40
CA PHE A 126 -12.24 -31.24 19.17
C PHE A 126 -12.06 -32.64 18.53
N GLY A 127 -13.15 -33.39 18.32
CA GLY A 127 -13.10 -34.76 17.78
C GLY A 127 -12.16 -35.69 18.57
N ASN A 128 -11.63 -36.69 17.87
CA ASN A 128 -10.62 -37.63 18.42
C ASN A 128 -9.17 -37.16 18.19
N THR A 129 -8.97 -36.10 17.42
CA THR A 129 -7.63 -35.57 17.12
C THR A 129 -7.05 -34.92 18.37
N PRO A 130 -5.81 -35.24 18.76
CA PRO A 130 -5.21 -34.58 19.91
C PRO A 130 -5.03 -33.07 19.69
N ILE A 131 -5.34 -32.29 20.72
CA ILE A 131 -5.38 -30.81 20.64
C ILE A 131 -4.08 -30.25 20.05
N LEU A 132 -2.91 -30.74 20.44
CA LEU A 132 -1.62 -30.24 19.96
C LEU A 132 -1.31 -30.59 18.48
N LEU A 133 -2.02 -31.55 17.88
CA LEU A 133 -1.84 -31.97 16.47
C LEU A 133 -2.84 -31.32 15.51
N MET A 134 -3.76 -30.52 16.03
CA MET A 134 -4.70 -29.78 15.21
C MET A 134 -3.98 -28.75 14.35
N ALA A 135 -4.59 -28.45 13.20
CA ALA A 135 -4.13 -27.36 12.37
C ALA A 135 -4.52 -26.00 13.00
N PRO A 136 -3.75 -24.93 12.78
CA PRO A 136 -4.03 -23.61 13.40
C PRO A 136 -5.43 -23.06 13.14
N ASP A 137 -6.06 -23.42 12.02
CA ASP A 137 -7.43 -23.06 11.68
C ASP A 137 -8.47 -23.77 12.56
N GLU A 138 -8.23 -25.03 12.93
CA GLU A 138 -9.08 -25.77 13.86
C GLU A 138 -9.04 -25.17 15.27
N TRP A 139 -7.84 -24.82 15.77
CA TRP A 139 -7.70 -24.06 17.02
C TRP A 139 -8.46 -22.75 16.96
N ARG A 140 -8.27 -22.00 15.88
CA ARG A 140 -8.94 -20.71 15.68
C ARG A 140 -10.46 -20.85 15.73
N ARG A 141 -11.02 -21.82 15.00
CA ARG A 141 -12.46 -22.07 14.99
C ARG A 141 -12.98 -22.44 16.38
N ASN A 142 -12.32 -23.36 17.07
CA ASN A 142 -12.79 -23.87 18.36
C ASN A 142 -12.68 -22.81 19.47
N ILE A 143 -11.55 -22.11 19.56
CA ILE A 143 -11.34 -21.03 20.54
C ILE A 143 -12.34 -19.91 20.29
N ARG A 144 -12.49 -19.44 19.04
CA ARG A 144 -13.47 -18.39 18.72
C ARG A 144 -14.89 -18.83 19.08
N HIS A 145 -15.26 -20.07 18.76
CA HIS A 145 -16.58 -20.59 19.10
C HIS A 145 -16.87 -20.55 20.61
N ILE A 146 -15.91 -20.97 21.44
CA ILE A 146 -16.03 -20.89 22.92
C ILE A 146 -16.22 -19.43 23.37
N LEU A 147 -15.34 -18.54 22.94
CA LEU A 147 -15.31 -17.12 23.35
C LEU A 147 -16.54 -16.33 22.88
N TYR A 148 -17.08 -16.67 21.71
CA TYR A 148 -18.33 -16.09 21.23
C TYR A 148 -19.54 -16.64 22.00
N SER A 149 -19.59 -17.94 22.26
CA SER A 149 -20.74 -18.60 22.91
C SER A 149 -20.86 -18.24 24.39
N LYS A 150 -19.74 -18.16 25.12
CA LYS A 150 -19.70 -17.77 26.54
C LYS A 150 -18.79 -16.55 26.74
N PRO A 151 -19.34 -15.31 26.76
CA PRO A 151 -18.54 -14.10 26.95
C PRO A 151 -17.67 -14.12 28.22
N GLY A 152 -18.12 -14.78 29.30
CA GLY A 152 -17.33 -14.94 30.52
C GLY A 152 -15.98 -15.65 30.33
N GLU A 153 -15.86 -16.51 29.31
CA GLU A 153 -14.60 -17.19 28.98
C GLU A 153 -13.54 -16.24 28.42
N ARG A 154 -13.93 -15.08 27.88
CA ARG A 154 -12.97 -14.07 27.41
C ARG A 154 -12.11 -13.57 28.55
N LEU A 155 -12.72 -13.35 29.71
CA LEU A 155 -12.01 -12.93 30.93
C LEU A 155 -11.12 -14.07 31.47
N ILE A 156 -11.61 -15.31 31.43
CA ILE A 156 -10.84 -16.48 31.89
C ILE A 156 -9.62 -16.68 30.99
N LEU A 157 -9.79 -16.64 29.67
CA LEU A 157 -8.70 -16.78 28.73
C LEU A 157 -7.70 -15.62 28.85
N ALA A 158 -8.18 -14.37 28.90
CA ALA A 158 -7.33 -13.19 29.10
C ALA A 158 -6.45 -13.31 30.35
N LYS A 159 -7.01 -13.80 31.47
CA LYS A 159 -6.25 -14.13 32.69
C LYS A 159 -5.26 -15.26 32.47
N THR A 160 -5.68 -16.34 31.81
CA THR A 160 -4.86 -17.54 31.57
C THR A 160 -3.60 -17.23 30.76
N ILE A 161 -3.72 -16.35 29.76
CA ILE A 161 -2.60 -15.96 28.89
C ILE A 161 -2.00 -14.60 29.25
N HIS A 162 -2.40 -14.00 30.38
CA HIS A 162 -1.94 -12.70 30.87
C HIS A 162 -2.04 -11.57 29.82
N TYR A 163 -3.10 -11.55 29.01
CA TYR A 163 -3.23 -10.66 27.85
C TYR A 163 -4.54 -9.88 27.80
N MET A 164 -4.45 -8.58 27.51
CA MET A 164 -5.55 -7.66 27.24
C MET A 164 -5.47 -7.17 25.78
N PRO A 165 -6.58 -7.23 25.00
CA PRO A 165 -6.60 -6.79 23.60
C PRO A 165 -6.12 -5.35 23.37
N ALA A 166 -5.32 -5.15 22.32
CA ALA A 166 -4.71 -3.85 21.99
C ALA A 166 -5.74 -2.75 21.70
N LEU A 167 -6.89 -3.14 21.13
CA LEU A 167 -7.96 -2.23 20.79
C LEU A 167 -8.65 -1.66 22.03
N LEU A 168 -8.79 -2.44 23.10
CA LEU A 168 -9.36 -1.95 24.36
C LEU A 168 -8.47 -0.87 24.98
N ILE A 169 -7.16 -1.10 24.98
CA ILE A 169 -6.17 -0.14 25.51
C ILE A 169 -6.15 1.14 24.66
N SER A 170 -6.20 0.98 23.34
CA SER A 170 -6.24 2.13 22.41
C SER A 170 -7.51 2.95 22.58
N ALA A 171 -8.64 2.28 22.83
CA ALA A 171 -9.92 2.93 23.09
C ALA A 171 -9.87 3.72 24.42
N LEU A 172 -9.25 3.16 25.46
CA LEU A 172 -9.07 3.79 26.77
C LEU A 172 -8.09 4.98 26.79
N GLY A 173 -7.51 5.36 25.66
CA GLY A 173 -6.85 6.66 25.48
C GLY A 173 -5.32 6.65 25.55
N GLU A 174 -4.66 5.52 25.82
CA GLU A 174 -3.20 5.43 25.76
C GLU A 174 -2.74 5.35 24.30
N LYS A 175 -1.88 6.28 23.89
CA LYS A 175 -1.35 6.37 22.51
C LYS A 175 0.15 6.10 22.43
N ASN A 176 0.87 6.01 23.56
CA ASN A 176 2.28 5.68 23.55
C ASN A 176 2.46 4.16 23.40
N LYS A 177 3.16 3.73 22.35
CA LYS A 177 3.40 2.31 22.05
C LYS A 177 4.08 1.54 23.19
N GLU A 178 4.97 2.18 23.95
CA GLU A 178 5.65 1.53 25.09
C GLU A 178 4.67 1.30 26.25
N HIS A 179 3.79 2.26 26.53
CA HIS A 179 2.77 2.13 27.57
C HIS A 179 1.61 1.23 27.14
N GLN A 180 1.15 1.32 25.89
CA GLN A 180 0.15 0.42 25.33
C GLN A 180 0.57 -1.03 25.52
N ARG A 181 1.86 -1.30 25.28
CA ARG A 181 2.45 -2.61 25.51
C ARG A 181 2.36 -3.01 26.98
N ILE A 182 2.79 -2.17 27.92
CA ILE A 182 2.67 -2.45 29.37
C ILE A 182 1.20 -2.73 29.76
N TYR A 183 0.24 -2.01 29.18
CA TYR A 183 -1.18 -2.18 29.46
C TYR A 183 -1.81 -3.44 28.85
N GLN A 184 -1.12 -4.14 27.93
CA GLN A 184 -1.57 -5.44 27.41
C GLN A 184 -1.40 -6.55 28.44
N VAL A 185 -0.66 -6.33 29.53
CA VAL A 185 -0.56 -7.32 30.61
C VAL A 185 -1.83 -7.31 31.43
N PHE A 186 -2.60 -8.40 31.35
CA PHE A 186 -3.77 -8.59 32.19
C PHE A 186 -3.32 -8.86 33.62
N ASN A 187 -3.64 -7.95 34.54
CA ASN A 187 -3.22 -8.04 35.94
C ASN A 187 -4.46 -7.99 36.86
N ASP A 188 -4.64 -9.01 37.71
CA ASP A 188 -5.76 -9.13 38.66
C ASP A 188 -5.52 -8.40 40.00
N GLY A 189 -4.62 -7.41 40.02
CA GLY A 189 -4.19 -6.71 41.23
C GLY A 189 -2.96 -7.32 41.91
N LYS A 190 -2.18 -8.15 41.21
CA LYS A 190 -0.94 -8.78 41.70
C LYS A 190 0.24 -8.46 40.78
N PRO A 191 1.47 -8.30 41.31
CA PRO A 191 2.65 -8.12 40.45
C PRO A 191 2.79 -9.28 39.46
N ASP A 192 2.98 -8.97 38.19
CA ASP A 192 3.31 -9.95 37.16
C ASP A 192 4.83 -10.21 37.19
N PRO A 193 5.26 -11.47 37.39
CA PRO A 193 6.68 -11.80 37.47
C PRO A 193 7.46 -11.52 36.18
N LEU A 194 6.78 -11.31 35.03
CA LEU A 194 7.39 -10.95 33.76
C LEU A 194 7.72 -9.46 33.61
N LEU A 195 7.25 -8.62 34.53
CA LEU A 195 7.47 -7.17 34.51
C LEU A 195 8.53 -6.75 35.53
N SER A 196 9.28 -5.69 35.20
CA SER A 196 10.14 -5.02 36.17
C SER A 196 9.29 -4.39 37.29
N ASP A 197 9.86 -4.16 38.48
CA ASP A 197 9.14 -3.54 39.59
C ASP A 197 8.44 -2.23 39.19
N LYS A 198 9.12 -1.41 38.38
CA LYS A 198 8.57 -0.16 37.84
C LYS A 198 7.38 -0.41 36.90
N HIS A 199 7.50 -1.35 35.96
CA HIS A 199 6.39 -1.68 35.05
C HIS A 199 5.24 -2.35 35.77
N ASN A 200 5.52 -3.14 36.82
CA ASN A 200 4.52 -3.68 37.72
C ASN A 200 3.79 -2.58 38.47
N GLU A 201 4.52 -1.59 38.99
CA GLU A 201 3.93 -0.43 39.65
C GLU A 201 3.05 0.38 38.68
N ASP A 202 3.51 0.61 37.45
CA ASP A 202 2.77 1.34 36.42
C ASP A 202 1.52 0.56 35.95
N ALA A 203 1.65 -0.75 35.73
CA ALA A 203 0.52 -1.62 35.42
C ALA A 203 -0.49 -1.66 36.58
N LEU A 204 -0.03 -1.88 37.82
CA LEU A 204 -0.87 -1.89 39.01
C LEU A 204 -1.59 -0.57 39.21
N LYS A 205 -0.92 0.58 39.07
CA LYS A 205 -1.57 1.90 39.09
C LYS A 205 -2.67 1.99 38.04
N TRP A 206 -2.39 1.53 36.83
CA TRP A 206 -3.35 1.52 35.74
C TRP A 206 -4.57 0.65 36.05
N TRP A 207 -4.41 -0.52 36.65
CA TRP A 207 -5.50 -1.44 37.01
C TRP A 207 -6.23 -1.08 38.32
N SER A 208 -5.55 -0.44 39.27
CA SER A 208 -6.08 -0.10 40.60
C SER A 208 -6.81 1.24 40.65
N GLY A 209 -6.91 1.97 39.53
CA GLY A 209 -7.56 3.28 39.47
C GLY A 209 -6.70 4.46 39.92
N LEU A 210 -5.45 4.24 40.29
CA LEU A 210 -4.52 5.31 40.67
C LEU A 210 -3.93 5.97 39.40
N PRO A 211 -3.62 7.28 39.43
CA PRO A 211 -3.03 7.95 38.29
C PRO A 211 -1.67 7.30 37.91
N ALA A 212 -1.62 6.63 36.77
CA ALA A 212 -0.39 6.12 36.17
C ALA A 212 0.12 7.15 35.14
N GLY A 213 1.28 7.75 35.40
CA GLY A 213 1.97 8.68 34.49
C GLY A 213 1.78 10.18 34.77
N PRO A 214 2.67 11.05 34.23
CA PRO A 214 2.82 12.46 34.62
C PRO A 214 1.61 13.37 34.37
N GLU A 215 0.58 12.87 33.68
CA GLU A 215 -0.66 13.63 33.47
C GLU A 215 -1.88 13.09 34.25
N GLY A 216 -1.74 12.01 35.03
CA GLY A 216 -2.69 11.62 36.07
C GLY A 216 -4.16 11.44 35.66
N TRP A 217 -4.44 10.82 34.49
CA TRP A 217 -5.81 10.70 33.99
C TRP A 217 -6.56 9.48 34.56
N THR A 218 -7.80 9.70 34.99
CA THR A 218 -8.83 8.67 35.21
C THR A 218 -9.74 8.54 33.98
N ILE A 219 -10.38 7.37 33.80
CA ILE A 219 -11.42 7.18 32.77
C ILE A 219 -12.54 8.23 32.94
N SER A 220 -12.90 8.58 34.18
CA SER A 220 -13.86 9.65 34.47
C SER A 220 -13.38 11.02 33.98
N ALA A 221 -12.10 11.37 34.21
CA ALA A 221 -11.52 12.64 33.76
C ALA A 221 -11.43 12.74 32.22
N TYR A 222 -11.24 11.61 31.53
CA TYR A 222 -11.30 11.54 30.06
C TYR A 222 -12.71 11.88 29.53
N PHE A 223 -13.76 11.33 30.12
CA PHE A 223 -15.14 11.62 29.73
C PHE A 223 -15.59 13.04 30.14
N GLU A 224 -15.21 13.52 31.32
CA GLU A 224 -15.51 14.88 31.79
C GLU A 224 -14.87 15.98 30.94
N ARG A 225 -13.63 15.79 30.44
CA ARG A 225 -12.99 16.77 29.54
C ARG A 225 -13.62 16.79 28.15
N ARG A 226 -14.09 15.65 27.64
CA ARG A 226 -14.77 15.58 26.33
C ARG A 226 -16.13 16.28 26.36
N ASN A 227 -16.82 16.23 27.51
CA ASN A 227 -18.01 17.05 27.79
C ASN A 227 -17.73 18.56 27.66
N ALA A 228 -16.48 18.99 27.85
CA ALA A 228 -16.09 20.41 27.79
C ALA A 228 -15.59 20.87 26.41
N SER A 229 -15.20 19.97 25.49
CA SER A 229 -14.57 20.39 24.22
C SER A 229 -15.41 20.17 22.97
N GLU A 230 -16.30 19.18 22.89
CA GLU A 230 -17.06 18.87 21.66
C GLU A 230 -18.44 18.28 21.97
N ALA A 231 -19.34 19.10 22.50
CA ALA A 231 -20.74 18.75 22.70
C ALA A 231 -21.54 18.97 21.40
N ALA A 232 -21.71 17.91 20.59
CA ALA A 232 -22.78 17.89 19.58
C ALA A 232 -23.34 16.48 19.25
N ASP A 233 -22.59 15.39 19.37
CA ASP A 233 -23.01 14.10 18.74
C ASP A 233 -22.88 12.83 19.59
N TYR A 234 -22.79 12.92 20.92
CA TYR A 234 -22.74 11.74 21.79
C TYR A 234 -24.06 11.51 22.54
N ASP A 235 -24.61 10.30 22.44
CA ASP A 235 -25.77 9.86 23.22
C ASP A 235 -25.45 9.93 24.72
N ALA A 236 -26.19 10.76 25.45
CA ALA A 236 -26.02 11.00 26.87
C ALA A 236 -26.22 9.73 27.75
N VAL A 237 -26.84 8.68 27.17
CA VAL A 237 -27.15 7.41 27.85
C VAL A 237 -25.88 6.59 28.08
N ALA A 238 -25.07 6.39 27.04
CA ALA A 238 -23.80 5.65 27.12
C ALA A 238 -22.79 6.28 28.10
N ILE A 239 -22.84 7.62 28.25
CA ILE A 239 -22.02 8.38 29.18
C ILE A 239 -22.46 8.16 30.63
N SER A 240 -23.77 8.06 30.90
CA SER A 240 -24.29 7.88 32.26
C SER A 240 -23.99 6.47 32.82
N GLU A 241 -24.09 5.43 31.98
CA GLU A 241 -23.79 4.05 32.38
C GLU A 241 -22.28 3.83 32.54
N ALA A 242 -21.46 4.36 31.63
CA ALA A 242 -20.00 4.30 31.75
C ALA A 242 -19.50 5.00 33.02
N THR A 243 -20.11 6.11 33.42
CA THR A 243 -19.75 6.83 34.64
C THR A 243 -20.16 6.08 35.91
N SER A 244 -21.27 5.33 35.88
CA SER A 244 -21.73 4.52 37.02
C SER A 244 -20.84 3.30 37.34
N LEU A 245 -20.12 2.79 36.34
CA LEU A 245 -19.23 1.61 36.43
C LEU A 245 -17.79 1.94 36.90
N THR A 246 -17.47 3.21 37.18
CA THR A 246 -16.09 3.72 37.30
C THR A 246 -15.39 3.54 38.65
N GLY A 247 -15.98 2.79 39.60
CA GLY A 247 -15.37 2.58 40.93
C GLY A 247 -14.08 1.75 40.89
N ASN A 248 -13.91 0.86 39.90
CA ASN A 248 -12.76 -0.03 39.78
C ASN A 248 -12.46 -0.33 38.29
N ARG A 249 -11.24 -0.03 37.81
CA ARG A 249 -10.86 -0.22 36.41
C ARG A 249 -10.85 -1.70 35.97
N LEU A 250 -10.80 -2.64 36.92
CA LEU A 250 -11.01 -4.07 36.69
C LEU A 250 -12.43 -4.42 36.21
N GLU A 251 -13.46 -3.71 36.70
CA GLU A 251 -14.86 -3.90 36.27
C GLU A 251 -15.07 -3.37 34.85
N VAL A 252 -14.38 -2.28 34.49
CA VAL A 252 -14.38 -1.74 33.13
C VAL A 252 -13.79 -2.76 32.15
N GLY A 253 -12.65 -3.39 32.45
CA GLY A 253 -12.11 -4.47 31.62
C GLY A 253 -13.08 -5.66 31.44
N ALA A 254 -13.82 -6.02 32.49
CA ALA A 254 -14.82 -7.09 32.44
C ALA A 254 -16.07 -6.71 31.61
N VAL A 255 -16.55 -5.46 31.71
CA VAL A 255 -17.65 -4.91 30.90
C VAL A 255 -17.22 -4.73 29.44
N LEU A 256 -15.98 -4.31 29.19
CA LEU A 256 -15.43 -4.14 27.84
C LEU A 256 -15.25 -5.47 27.10
N LEU A 257 -15.09 -6.58 27.82
CA LEU A 257 -15.08 -7.94 27.26
C LEU A 257 -16.50 -8.52 27.08
N SER A 258 -17.56 -7.81 27.51
CA SER A 258 -18.96 -8.22 27.37
C SER A 258 -19.54 -7.87 25.98
N ASP A 259 -20.67 -8.48 25.59
CA ASP A 259 -21.30 -8.39 24.25
C ASP A 259 -22.05 -7.06 23.97
N ASP A 260 -21.59 -5.94 24.52
CA ASP A 260 -22.28 -4.65 24.38
C ASP A 260 -22.09 -4.04 22.98
N SER A 261 -23.21 -3.79 22.28
CA SER A 261 -23.23 -3.22 20.94
C SER A 261 -22.84 -1.74 20.86
N GLU A 262 -23.14 -0.94 21.89
CA GLU A 262 -22.87 0.51 21.88
C GLU A 262 -21.38 0.80 22.02
N LEU A 263 -20.71 0.03 22.86
CA LEU A 263 -19.26 0.10 23.03
C LEU A 263 -18.53 -0.24 21.72
N PHE A 264 -18.98 -1.27 21.01
CA PHE A 264 -18.39 -1.65 19.73
C PHE A 264 -18.48 -0.51 18.69
N ASP A 265 -19.63 0.19 18.62
CA ASP A 265 -19.81 1.34 17.73
C ASP A 265 -18.83 2.48 18.00
N TRP A 266 -18.52 2.70 19.27
CA TRP A 266 -17.53 3.69 19.67
C TRP A 266 -16.09 3.25 19.30
N VAL A 267 -15.73 2.00 19.58
CA VAL A 267 -14.39 1.46 19.27
C VAL A 267 -14.09 1.55 17.77
N VAL A 268 -15.05 1.19 16.91
CA VAL A 268 -14.88 1.19 15.45
C VAL A 268 -14.77 2.61 14.87
N ARG A 269 -15.45 3.59 15.48
CA ARG A 269 -15.32 5.00 15.09
C ARG A 269 -13.94 5.55 15.39
N GLU A 270 -13.40 5.26 16.56
CA GLU A 270 -12.12 5.83 17.01
C GLU A 270 -10.91 5.05 16.46
N ASN A 271 -11.01 3.72 16.29
CA ASN A 271 -9.90 2.85 15.92
C ASN A 271 -10.11 2.07 14.61
N PRO A 272 -9.04 1.81 13.84
CA PRO A 272 -9.15 0.93 12.67
C PRO A 272 -9.49 -0.48 13.15
N VAL A 273 -10.41 -1.16 12.46
CA VAL A 273 -10.83 -2.52 12.82
C VAL A 273 -10.55 -3.53 11.71
N SER A 274 -10.57 -4.83 12.05
CA SER A 274 -10.38 -5.91 11.08
C SER A 274 -11.72 -6.33 10.48
N PHE A 275 -11.68 -7.04 9.35
CA PHE A 275 -12.88 -7.57 8.69
C PHE A 275 -13.75 -8.42 9.63
N ASP A 276 -13.12 -9.30 10.41
CA ASP A 276 -13.83 -10.19 11.35
C ASP A 276 -14.74 -9.44 12.32
N MET A 277 -14.34 -8.25 12.77
CA MET A 277 -15.13 -7.41 13.67
C MET A 277 -16.40 -6.91 12.99
N THR A 278 -16.27 -6.54 11.72
CA THR A 278 -17.37 -5.95 10.96
C THR A 278 -18.33 -6.98 10.39
N PHE A 279 -17.87 -8.23 10.21
CA PHE A 279 -18.58 -9.22 9.41
C PHE A 279 -19.92 -9.66 10.04
N ASN A 280 -20.00 -9.80 11.37
CA ASN A 280 -21.27 -10.17 12.02
C ASN A 280 -22.40 -9.16 11.75
N ARG A 281 -22.09 -7.86 11.71
CA ARG A 281 -23.07 -6.80 11.40
C ARG A 281 -23.54 -6.87 9.95
N GLU A 282 -22.65 -7.26 9.05
CA GLU A 282 -22.99 -7.51 7.64
C GLU A 282 -24.01 -8.67 7.54
N LEU A 283 -23.77 -9.77 8.27
CA LEU A 283 -24.67 -10.92 8.33
C LEU A 283 -26.03 -10.56 8.95
N ASP A 284 -26.08 -9.68 9.96
CA ASP A 284 -27.34 -9.18 10.52
C ASP A 284 -28.19 -8.43 9.50
N LEU A 285 -27.56 -7.61 8.66
CA LEU A 285 -28.27 -6.91 7.58
C LEU A 285 -28.79 -7.87 6.53
N ILE A 286 -28.02 -8.90 6.18
CA ILE A 286 -28.45 -9.92 5.21
C ILE A 286 -29.63 -10.73 5.74
N ALA A 287 -29.60 -11.13 7.01
CA ALA A 287 -30.72 -11.81 7.65
C ALA A 287 -32.01 -10.96 7.58
N LYS A 288 -31.91 -9.68 7.97
CA LYS A 288 -33.02 -8.71 7.87
C LYS A 288 -33.51 -8.52 6.44
N ALA A 289 -32.60 -8.44 5.47
CA ALA A 289 -32.95 -8.30 4.05
C ALA A 289 -33.66 -9.54 3.51
N ARG A 290 -33.24 -10.76 3.90
CA ARG A 290 -33.94 -12.02 3.55
C ARG A 290 -35.38 -12.04 4.07
N GLU A 291 -35.59 -11.73 5.35
CA GLU A 291 -36.93 -11.66 5.96
C GLU A 291 -37.84 -10.67 5.23
N LYS A 292 -37.30 -9.49 4.88
CA LYS A 292 -38.06 -8.44 4.19
C LYS A 292 -38.38 -8.78 2.74
N ARG A 293 -37.47 -9.47 2.04
CA ARG A 293 -37.69 -9.97 0.68
C ARG A 293 -38.82 -11.01 0.63
N GLN A 294 -38.98 -11.83 1.66
CA GLN A 294 -40.11 -12.76 1.77
C GLN A 294 -41.45 -12.02 1.93
N GLN A 295 -41.46 -10.87 2.60
CA GLN A 295 -42.64 -10.02 2.82
C GLN A 295 -42.97 -9.08 1.64
N ASP A 296 -42.13 -9.00 0.61
CA ASP A 296 -42.28 -8.09 -0.54
C ASP A 296 -43.46 -8.53 -1.44
N PRO A 297 -44.45 -7.66 -1.72
CA PRO A 297 -45.59 -7.99 -2.58
C PRO A 297 -45.15 -8.43 -3.98
N GLY A 298 -45.22 -9.75 -4.24
CA GLY A 298 -44.67 -10.37 -5.45
C GLY A 298 -43.82 -11.62 -5.16
N SER A 299 -43.40 -11.84 -3.91
CA SER A 299 -42.72 -13.05 -3.45
C SER A 299 -43.57 -14.32 -3.63
N GLU A 300 -44.88 -14.27 -3.36
CA GLU A 300 -45.82 -15.39 -3.60
C GLU A 300 -45.88 -15.82 -5.08
N LYS A 301 -45.64 -14.88 -6.01
CA LYS A 301 -45.51 -15.19 -7.44
C LYS A 301 -44.13 -15.72 -7.82
N ALA A 302 -43.07 -15.38 -7.08
CA ALA A 302 -41.74 -15.96 -7.25
C ALA A 302 -41.72 -17.43 -6.75
N GLU A 303 -42.37 -17.72 -5.62
CA GLU A 303 -42.50 -19.09 -5.08
C GLU A 303 -43.46 -19.98 -5.89
N SER A 304 -44.48 -19.41 -6.54
CA SER A 304 -45.37 -20.17 -7.44
C SER A 304 -44.78 -20.46 -8.83
N TYR A 305 -43.54 -20.04 -9.13
CA TYR A 305 -42.73 -20.67 -10.18
C TYR A 305 -42.26 -22.05 -9.71
N LYS A 306 -43.20 -22.97 -9.45
CA LYS A 306 -42.93 -24.39 -9.67
C LYS A 306 -42.69 -24.53 -11.17
N PHE A 307 -41.43 -24.81 -11.51
CA PHE A 307 -40.96 -25.10 -12.85
C PHE A 307 -41.66 -26.37 -13.38
N ASP A 308 -42.93 -26.28 -13.80
CA ASP A 308 -43.65 -27.39 -14.46
C ASP A 308 -43.10 -27.70 -15.88
N SER A 309 -41.96 -27.12 -16.27
CA SER A 309 -41.34 -27.31 -17.58
C SER A 309 -39.81 -27.41 -17.58
N ALA A 310 -39.13 -27.39 -16.43
CA ALA A 310 -37.71 -27.77 -16.39
C ALA A 310 -37.62 -29.30 -16.25
N GLY A 311 -36.81 -29.94 -17.08
CA GLY A 311 -36.44 -31.35 -16.89
C GLY A 311 -35.83 -31.60 -15.50
N PRO A 312 -35.56 -32.87 -15.15
CA PRO A 312 -35.11 -33.29 -13.82
C PRO A 312 -33.98 -32.43 -13.20
N ASP A 313 -33.07 -31.91 -14.02
CA ASP A 313 -31.89 -31.13 -13.60
C ASP A 313 -32.21 -29.72 -13.05
N GLY A 314 -33.31 -29.08 -13.46
CA GLY A 314 -33.67 -27.72 -13.01
C GLY A 314 -34.18 -27.66 -11.56
N SER A 315 -34.70 -28.79 -11.06
CA SER A 315 -35.14 -28.94 -9.68
C SER A 315 -33.97 -29.00 -8.69
N GLU A 316 -32.82 -29.53 -9.12
CA GLU A 316 -31.62 -29.71 -8.30
C GLU A 316 -30.93 -28.38 -7.98
N PHE A 317 -30.97 -27.41 -8.91
CA PHE A 317 -30.38 -26.08 -8.72
C PHE A 317 -31.07 -25.26 -7.61
N LEU A 318 -32.40 -25.33 -7.50
CA LEU A 318 -33.16 -24.59 -6.48
C LEU A 318 -32.98 -25.15 -5.07
N HIS A 319 -32.64 -26.44 -4.93
CA HIS A 319 -32.25 -27.04 -3.65
C HIS A 319 -30.95 -26.46 -3.06
N HIS A 320 -30.18 -25.70 -3.85
CA HIS A 320 -28.98 -25.01 -3.37
C HIS A 320 -29.28 -23.67 -2.66
N PHE A 321 -30.50 -23.14 -2.74
CA PHE A 321 -30.88 -21.90 -2.05
C PHE A 321 -31.53 -22.20 -0.69
N PRO A 322 -31.13 -21.48 0.38
CA PRO A 322 -31.70 -21.70 1.71
C PRO A 322 -33.18 -21.30 1.77
N GLN A 323 -34.06 -22.20 2.20
CA GLN A 323 -35.51 -21.99 2.26
C GLN A 323 -35.98 -21.27 3.55
N SER A 324 -35.11 -21.04 4.54
CA SER A 324 -35.44 -20.34 5.79
C SER A 324 -34.20 -19.70 6.42
N PRO A 325 -34.34 -18.56 7.14
CA PRO A 325 -33.22 -18.00 7.91
C PRO A 325 -32.80 -19.02 9.00
N PRO A 326 -31.49 -19.28 9.19
CA PRO A 326 -31.04 -20.18 10.24
C PRO A 326 -31.40 -19.61 11.63
N PRO A 327 -31.65 -20.45 12.63
CA PRO A 327 -31.90 -20.01 14.00
C PRO A 327 -30.72 -19.19 14.53
N GLY A 328 -31.01 -17.97 14.99
CA GLY A 328 -30.02 -16.95 15.36
C GLY A 328 -29.26 -17.22 16.67
N HIS A 329 -28.44 -18.26 16.72
CA HIS A 329 -27.68 -18.61 17.93
C HIS A 329 -26.16 -18.70 17.74
N THR A 330 -25.63 -18.67 16.52
CA THR A 330 -24.18 -18.76 16.27
C THR A 330 -23.53 -17.38 16.19
N LYS A 331 -22.67 -17.06 17.15
CA LYS A 331 -21.98 -15.77 17.28
C LYS A 331 -20.63 -15.69 16.53
N ASP A 332 -20.03 -16.82 16.15
CA ASP A 332 -18.84 -16.83 15.28
C ASP A 332 -19.25 -16.44 13.84
N PRO A 333 -18.72 -15.34 13.27
CA PRO A 333 -19.15 -14.85 11.97
C PRO A 333 -18.85 -15.83 10.82
N LEU A 334 -17.75 -16.59 10.88
CA LEU A 334 -17.39 -17.52 9.81
C LEU A 334 -18.30 -18.77 9.84
N LYS A 335 -18.58 -19.30 11.04
CA LYS A 335 -19.51 -20.43 11.19
C LYS A 335 -20.95 -20.01 10.87
N ARG A 336 -21.35 -18.81 11.29
CA ARG A 336 -22.66 -18.24 10.97
C ARG A 336 -22.83 -18.05 9.46
N ALA A 337 -21.81 -17.59 8.76
CA ALA A 337 -21.82 -17.49 7.29
C ALA A 337 -22.07 -18.84 6.61
N GLU A 338 -21.45 -19.91 7.12
CA GLU A 338 -21.68 -21.28 6.65
C GLU A 338 -23.12 -21.75 6.92
N GLU A 339 -23.64 -21.53 8.12
CA GLU A 339 -25.03 -21.88 8.47
C GLU A 339 -26.06 -21.09 7.65
N MET A 340 -25.75 -19.84 7.31
CA MET A 340 -26.59 -18.99 6.48
C MET A 340 -26.60 -19.40 5.01
N GLN A 341 -25.67 -20.26 4.55
CA GLN A 341 -25.54 -20.67 3.15
C GLN A 341 -25.62 -19.44 2.22
N LEU A 342 -24.67 -18.51 2.42
CA LEU A 342 -24.66 -17.23 1.70
C LEU A 342 -24.53 -17.46 0.20
N THR A 343 -25.31 -16.71 -0.59
CA THR A 343 -25.25 -16.76 -2.05
C THR A 343 -24.83 -15.41 -2.62
N ALA A 344 -23.99 -15.44 -3.66
CA ALA A 344 -23.38 -14.23 -4.19
C ALA A 344 -23.38 -14.21 -5.71
N LEU A 345 -23.49 -13.00 -6.24
CA LEU A 345 -23.30 -12.68 -7.65
C LEU A 345 -22.04 -11.81 -7.79
N ALA A 346 -21.15 -12.19 -8.69
CA ALA A 346 -19.93 -11.46 -9.00
C ALA A 346 -19.92 -11.02 -10.46
N PHE A 347 -19.60 -9.75 -10.69
CA PHE A 347 -19.41 -9.18 -12.03
C PHE A 347 -17.97 -8.70 -12.20
N SER A 348 -17.28 -9.32 -13.16
CA SER A 348 -15.89 -9.00 -13.46
C SER A 348 -15.70 -7.60 -14.06
N GLY A 349 -14.46 -7.13 -14.10
CA GLY A 349 -14.07 -5.97 -14.89
C GLY A 349 -14.12 -6.21 -16.41
N GLY A 350 -13.85 -5.15 -17.18
CA GLY A 350 -13.95 -5.17 -18.65
C GLY A 350 -14.63 -3.94 -19.26
N GLY A 351 -14.81 -2.85 -18.50
CA GLY A 351 -15.45 -1.62 -18.96
C GLY A 351 -16.89 -1.82 -19.45
N ILE A 352 -17.30 -1.07 -20.47
CA ILE A 352 -18.66 -1.16 -21.01
C ILE A 352 -19.02 -2.55 -21.56
N ARG A 353 -18.05 -3.32 -22.07
CA ARG A 353 -18.27 -4.71 -22.50
C ARG A 353 -18.85 -5.56 -21.36
N SER A 354 -18.18 -5.52 -20.21
CA SER A 354 -18.63 -6.24 -19.02
C SER A 354 -19.99 -5.74 -18.54
N ALA A 355 -20.20 -4.42 -18.50
CA ALA A 355 -21.49 -3.85 -18.08
C ALA A 355 -22.66 -4.37 -18.94
N THR A 356 -22.46 -4.42 -20.26
CA THR A 356 -23.49 -4.81 -21.22
C THR A 356 -23.75 -6.32 -21.24
N PHE A 357 -22.71 -7.15 -21.20
CA PHE A 357 -22.87 -8.60 -21.10
C PHE A 357 -23.61 -9.00 -19.81
N ASN A 358 -23.18 -8.40 -18.68
CA ASN A 358 -23.80 -8.64 -17.38
C ASN A 358 -25.25 -8.15 -17.30
N LEU A 359 -25.63 -7.11 -18.05
CA LEU A 359 -27.04 -6.72 -18.18
C LEU A 359 -27.89 -7.88 -18.72
N GLY A 360 -27.40 -8.60 -19.73
CA GLY A 360 -28.05 -9.79 -20.27
C GLY A 360 -28.24 -10.89 -19.23
N ILE A 361 -27.18 -11.17 -18.46
CA ILE A 361 -27.19 -12.14 -17.36
C ILE A 361 -28.21 -11.74 -16.29
N ILE A 362 -28.22 -10.48 -15.87
CA ILE A 362 -29.20 -9.96 -14.90
C ILE A 362 -30.63 -10.20 -15.40
N GLN A 363 -30.92 -9.93 -16.68
CA GLN A 363 -32.24 -10.17 -17.25
C GLN A 363 -32.63 -11.65 -17.21
N LYS A 364 -31.69 -12.56 -17.54
CA LYS A 364 -31.96 -14.00 -17.50
C LYS A 364 -32.10 -14.54 -16.07
N LEU A 365 -31.30 -14.05 -15.13
CA LEU A 365 -31.45 -14.37 -13.70
C LEU A 365 -32.76 -13.85 -13.13
N ALA A 366 -33.23 -12.68 -13.57
CA ALA A 366 -34.55 -12.14 -13.20
C ALA A 366 -35.68 -13.04 -13.72
N GLU A 367 -35.57 -13.49 -14.97
CA GLU A 367 -36.53 -14.41 -15.61
C GLU A 367 -36.62 -15.76 -14.89
N LYS A 368 -35.48 -16.30 -14.42
CA LYS A 368 -35.40 -17.54 -13.64
C LYS A 368 -35.71 -17.34 -12.14
N GLY A 369 -35.99 -16.11 -11.69
CA GLY A 369 -36.30 -15.81 -10.29
C GLY A 369 -35.10 -15.85 -9.31
N VAL A 370 -33.86 -16.00 -9.82
CA VAL A 370 -32.66 -16.21 -8.99
C VAL A 370 -32.24 -14.94 -8.23
N LEU A 371 -32.45 -13.76 -8.82
CA LEU A 371 -32.01 -12.48 -8.22
C LEU A 371 -32.58 -12.21 -6.83
N HIS A 372 -33.75 -12.77 -6.50
CA HIS A 372 -34.39 -12.60 -5.19
C HIS A 372 -33.57 -13.24 -4.06
N HIS A 373 -32.84 -14.32 -4.37
CA HIS A 373 -32.07 -15.10 -3.39
C HIS A 373 -30.64 -14.60 -3.16
N ILE A 374 -30.12 -13.72 -4.02
CA ILE A 374 -28.72 -13.25 -3.95
C ILE A 374 -28.49 -12.37 -2.73
N ASP A 375 -27.55 -12.74 -1.86
CA ASP A 375 -27.22 -11.96 -0.65
C ASP A 375 -26.15 -10.90 -0.90
N TYR A 376 -25.17 -11.20 -1.75
CA TYR A 376 -24.09 -10.28 -2.09
C TYR A 376 -24.03 -9.98 -3.58
N LEU A 377 -23.72 -8.72 -3.89
CA LEU A 377 -23.33 -8.31 -5.23
C LEU A 377 -21.90 -7.75 -5.18
N SER A 378 -20.95 -8.56 -5.65
CA SER A 378 -19.54 -8.19 -5.75
C SER A 378 -19.23 -7.69 -7.15
N THR A 379 -18.56 -6.54 -7.24
CA THR A 379 -18.34 -5.87 -8.51
C THR A 379 -16.94 -5.31 -8.65
N VAL A 380 -16.45 -5.31 -9.88
CA VAL A 380 -15.16 -4.73 -10.27
C VAL A 380 -15.35 -3.95 -11.57
N SER A 381 -14.81 -2.73 -11.64
CA SER A 381 -14.72 -1.96 -12.88
C SER A 381 -16.04 -1.88 -13.68
N GLY A 382 -16.06 -2.40 -14.91
CA GLY A 382 -17.27 -2.49 -15.75
C GLY A 382 -18.46 -3.22 -15.10
N GLY A 383 -18.20 -4.28 -14.33
CA GLY A 383 -19.21 -4.94 -13.50
C GLY A 383 -19.76 -4.02 -12.41
N GLY A 384 -18.95 -3.08 -11.93
CA GLY A 384 -19.36 -1.99 -11.03
C GLY A 384 -20.35 -1.04 -11.67
N TYR A 385 -20.28 -0.80 -12.98
CA TYR A 385 -21.21 0.10 -13.67
C TYR A 385 -22.63 -0.44 -13.64
N ILE A 386 -22.79 -1.69 -14.08
CA ILE A 386 -24.11 -2.34 -14.14
C ILE A 386 -24.59 -2.80 -12.78
N GLY A 387 -23.69 -3.22 -11.90
CA GLY A 387 -24.04 -3.56 -10.52
C GLY A 387 -24.57 -2.34 -9.76
N SER A 388 -23.90 -1.18 -9.87
CA SER A 388 -24.37 0.07 -9.27
C SER A 388 -25.69 0.54 -9.87
N TRP A 389 -25.89 0.36 -11.18
CA TRP A 389 -27.19 0.58 -11.83
C TRP A 389 -28.29 -0.28 -11.19
N LEU A 390 -28.09 -1.60 -11.05
CA LEU A 390 -29.05 -2.52 -10.44
C LEU A 390 -29.37 -2.12 -8.99
N LEU A 391 -28.33 -1.86 -8.19
CA LEU A 391 -28.46 -1.42 -6.79
C LEU A 391 -29.26 -0.13 -6.68
N SER A 392 -28.94 0.88 -7.52
CA SER A 392 -29.65 2.16 -7.53
C SER A 392 -31.11 2.00 -7.95
N TRP A 393 -31.42 1.07 -8.86
CA TRP A 393 -32.79 0.81 -9.29
C TRP A 393 -33.61 0.14 -8.18
N ILE A 394 -33.03 -0.84 -7.49
CA ILE A 394 -33.66 -1.50 -6.34
C ILE A 394 -33.92 -0.47 -5.23
N TYR A 395 -32.91 0.34 -4.88
CA TYR A 395 -33.02 1.39 -3.85
C TYR A 395 -34.15 2.38 -4.18
N ARG A 396 -34.21 2.89 -5.41
CA ARG A 396 -35.23 3.88 -5.81
C ARG A 396 -36.61 3.28 -6.01
N SER A 397 -36.69 1.99 -6.34
CA SER A 397 -37.97 1.28 -6.46
C SER A 397 -38.52 0.85 -5.11
N GLY A 398 -37.67 0.68 -4.10
CA GLY A 398 -38.01 0.21 -2.75
C GLY A 398 -38.42 -1.29 -2.69
N SER A 399 -38.34 -2.01 -3.81
CA SER A 399 -38.76 -3.41 -3.94
C SER A 399 -37.92 -4.09 -5.02
N ILE A 400 -37.27 -5.20 -4.66
CA ILE A 400 -36.50 -6.02 -5.60
C ILE A 400 -37.46 -6.76 -6.55
N SER A 401 -38.62 -7.21 -6.06
CA SER A 401 -39.60 -7.95 -6.85
C SER A 401 -40.14 -7.12 -8.02
N LYS A 402 -40.35 -5.82 -7.79
CA LYS A 402 -40.75 -4.86 -8.84
C LYS A 402 -39.67 -4.64 -9.90
N VAL A 403 -38.39 -4.68 -9.51
CA VAL A 403 -37.28 -4.58 -10.46
C VAL A 403 -37.16 -5.87 -11.26
N ILE A 404 -37.24 -7.03 -10.61
CA ILE A 404 -37.24 -8.35 -11.27
C ILE A 404 -38.37 -8.45 -12.31
N SER A 405 -39.59 -8.02 -11.97
CA SER A 405 -40.72 -8.09 -12.92
C SER A 405 -40.49 -7.24 -14.17
N ARG A 406 -39.77 -6.11 -14.05
CA ARG A 406 -39.46 -5.20 -15.15
C ARG A 406 -38.24 -5.63 -15.98
N LEU A 407 -37.36 -6.42 -15.38
CA LEU A 407 -36.22 -7.04 -16.06
C LEU A 407 -36.64 -8.29 -16.86
N ASP A 408 -37.71 -8.98 -16.44
CA ASP A 408 -38.27 -10.14 -17.15
C ASP A 408 -38.90 -9.72 -18.48
N THR A 409 -38.20 -10.05 -19.56
CA THR A 409 -38.60 -9.73 -20.94
C THR A 409 -39.94 -10.35 -21.36
N ARG A 410 -40.42 -11.40 -20.66
CA ARG A 410 -41.73 -12.01 -20.92
C ARG A 410 -42.88 -11.21 -20.30
N LYS A 411 -42.61 -10.41 -19.27
CA LYS A 411 -43.62 -9.63 -18.54
C LYS A 411 -43.68 -8.18 -19.02
N SER A 412 -42.52 -7.56 -19.25
CA SER A 412 -42.41 -6.20 -19.76
C SER A 412 -41.88 -6.23 -21.19
N SER A 413 -42.72 -6.71 -22.11
CA SER A 413 -42.35 -6.89 -23.52
C SER A 413 -42.34 -5.60 -24.35
N ASP A 414 -43.03 -4.55 -23.89
CA ASP A 414 -43.05 -3.25 -24.58
C ASP A 414 -41.76 -2.46 -24.28
N PRO A 415 -40.85 -2.28 -25.27
CA PRO A 415 -39.60 -1.54 -25.07
C PRO A 415 -39.82 -0.03 -24.88
N MET A 416 -41.00 0.51 -25.20
CA MET A 416 -41.32 1.93 -25.07
C MET A 416 -42.00 2.29 -23.74
N ALA A 417 -42.45 1.29 -22.98
CA ALA A 417 -43.08 1.49 -21.69
C ALA A 417 -42.15 2.23 -20.72
N ASP A 418 -42.71 3.14 -19.93
CA ASP A 418 -41.92 3.95 -18.99
C ASP A 418 -41.27 3.10 -17.89
N GLU A 419 -41.83 1.91 -17.60
CA GLU A 419 -41.26 1.00 -16.61
C GLU A 419 -39.94 0.33 -17.02
N VAL A 420 -39.67 0.20 -18.33
CA VAL A 420 -38.40 -0.29 -18.89
C VAL A 420 -37.48 0.85 -19.31
N HIS A 421 -37.83 2.10 -19.00
CA HIS A 421 -37.02 3.29 -19.28
C HIS A 421 -35.54 3.13 -18.86
N PRO A 422 -35.19 2.56 -17.69
CA PRO A 422 -33.79 2.39 -17.30
C PRO A 422 -32.98 1.54 -18.28
N LEU A 423 -33.60 0.54 -18.94
CA LEU A 423 -32.96 -0.29 -19.96
C LEU A 423 -32.74 0.51 -21.26
N ARG A 424 -33.77 1.23 -21.71
CA ARG A 424 -33.68 2.09 -22.90
C ARG A 424 -32.64 3.20 -22.71
N TRP A 425 -32.53 3.76 -21.50
CA TRP A 425 -31.53 4.76 -21.17
C TRP A 425 -30.11 4.22 -21.33
N LEU A 426 -29.82 3.02 -20.81
CA LEU A 426 -28.50 2.40 -20.97
C LEU A 426 -28.14 2.22 -22.46
N ARG A 427 -29.09 1.83 -23.31
CA ARG A 427 -28.87 1.76 -24.77
C ARG A 427 -28.52 3.11 -25.38
N MET A 428 -29.24 4.17 -25.00
CA MET A 428 -28.99 5.54 -25.46
C MET A 428 -27.62 6.08 -25.03
N TYR A 429 -27.09 5.57 -23.90
CA TYR A 429 -25.77 5.90 -23.38
C TYR A 429 -24.77 4.74 -23.58
N SER A 430 -24.97 3.90 -24.59
CA SER A 430 -23.99 2.89 -25.05
C SER A 430 -22.64 3.53 -25.39
N ASN A 431 -22.62 4.82 -25.71
CA ASN A 431 -21.42 5.65 -25.70
C ASN A 431 -21.50 6.69 -24.57
N TYR A 432 -21.19 6.28 -23.34
CA TYR A 432 -21.41 7.11 -22.15
C TYR A 432 -20.44 8.30 -22.04
N LEU A 433 -19.22 8.17 -22.58
CA LEU A 433 -18.21 9.23 -22.56
C LEU A 433 -18.61 10.38 -23.50
N SER A 434 -19.01 10.06 -24.73
CA SER A 434 -19.41 11.03 -25.74
C SER A 434 -20.63 10.55 -26.55
N PRO A 435 -21.86 10.67 -26.00
CA PRO A 435 -23.08 10.17 -26.64
C PRO A 435 -23.28 10.69 -28.06
N ASN A 436 -22.89 11.95 -28.32
CA ASN A 436 -22.86 12.54 -29.66
C ASN A 436 -21.42 12.52 -30.18
N ALA A 437 -20.91 11.38 -30.64
CA ALA A 437 -19.55 11.27 -31.15
C ALA A 437 -19.40 11.94 -32.53
N SER A 438 -18.96 13.20 -32.54
CA SER A 438 -18.51 13.90 -33.74
C SER A 438 -17.32 14.78 -33.41
N ILE A 439 -16.38 14.96 -34.35
CA ILE A 439 -15.24 15.87 -34.18
C ILE A 439 -15.69 17.32 -33.95
N MET A 440 -16.91 17.67 -34.36
CA MET A 440 -17.54 18.98 -34.12
C MET A 440 -18.53 18.97 -32.95
N SER A 441 -18.67 17.84 -32.23
CA SER A 441 -19.55 17.76 -31.07
C SER A 441 -18.97 18.50 -29.87
N THR A 442 -19.85 19.14 -29.10
CA THR A 442 -19.47 19.79 -27.84
C THR A 442 -18.85 18.79 -26.84
N ASP A 443 -19.30 17.53 -26.85
CA ASP A 443 -18.79 16.48 -25.95
C ASP A 443 -17.33 16.12 -26.24
N ALA A 444 -16.98 15.88 -27.51
CA ALA A 444 -15.60 15.56 -27.90
C ALA A 444 -14.62 16.70 -27.58
N TRP A 445 -15.01 17.95 -27.87
CA TRP A 445 -14.23 19.14 -27.50
C TRP A 445 -14.13 19.31 -25.98
N THR A 446 -15.20 19.00 -25.23
CA THR A 446 -15.16 19.04 -23.76
C THR A 446 -14.14 18.07 -23.18
N ILE A 447 -14.06 16.84 -23.71
CA ILE A 447 -13.03 15.85 -23.30
C ILE A 447 -11.63 16.40 -23.57
N GLY A 448 -11.38 16.82 -24.82
CA GLY A 448 -10.07 17.31 -25.25
C GLY A 448 -9.63 18.56 -24.48
N ILE A 449 -10.50 19.56 -24.34
CA ILE A 449 -10.19 20.80 -23.62
C ILE A 449 -10.03 20.55 -22.12
N THR A 450 -10.85 19.68 -21.51
CA THR A 450 -10.70 19.34 -20.08
C THR A 450 -9.35 18.65 -19.83
N TRP A 451 -8.98 17.70 -20.69
CA TRP A 451 -7.68 17.04 -20.61
C TRP A 451 -6.52 18.03 -20.80
N ILE A 452 -6.55 18.85 -21.86
CA ILE A 452 -5.52 19.87 -22.13
C ILE A 452 -5.39 20.83 -20.94
N ARG A 453 -6.52 21.39 -20.47
CA ARG A 453 -6.56 22.30 -19.32
C ARG A 453 -5.90 21.68 -18.08
N ASN A 454 -6.33 20.48 -17.70
CA ASN A 454 -5.84 19.83 -16.49
C ASN A 454 -4.36 19.43 -16.63
N THR A 455 -3.96 18.96 -17.81
CA THR A 455 -2.56 18.61 -18.12
C THR A 455 -1.65 19.84 -18.04
N LEU A 456 -2.06 20.97 -18.63
CA LEU A 456 -1.31 22.21 -18.57
C LEU A 456 -1.17 22.75 -17.14
N ILE A 457 -2.22 22.62 -16.31
CA ILE A 457 -2.16 23.00 -14.89
C ILE A 457 -1.09 22.17 -14.16
N ASN A 458 -1.15 20.83 -14.28
CA ASN A 458 -0.18 19.96 -13.61
C ASN A 458 1.24 20.17 -14.13
N GLN A 459 1.43 20.28 -15.45
CA GLN A 459 2.74 20.55 -16.04
C GLN A 459 3.30 21.91 -15.64
N SER A 460 2.45 22.94 -15.48
CA SER A 460 2.88 24.24 -14.99
C SER A 460 3.39 24.17 -13.55
N ILE A 461 2.70 23.42 -12.68
CA ILE A 461 3.14 23.20 -11.29
C ILE A 461 4.48 22.47 -11.27
N LEU A 462 4.63 21.41 -12.07
CA LEU A 462 5.88 20.65 -12.19
C LEU A 462 7.01 21.52 -12.77
N LEU A 463 6.70 22.43 -13.70
CA LEU A 463 7.68 23.32 -14.31
C LEU A 463 8.15 24.37 -13.32
N ILE A 464 7.25 24.97 -12.54
CA ILE A 464 7.61 25.95 -11.49
C ILE A 464 8.40 25.25 -10.38
N LEU A 465 8.03 24.02 -9.99
CA LEU A 465 8.81 23.20 -9.07
C LEU A 465 10.23 22.97 -9.61
N LEU A 466 10.36 22.56 -10.87
CA LEU A 466 11.66 22.37 -11.52
C LEU A 466 12.46 23.67 -11.51
N CYS A 467 11.85 24.80 -11.89
CA CYS A 467 12.49 26.13 -11.83
C CYS A 467 12.92 26.49 -10.40
N ALA A 468 12.13 26.16 -9.37
CA ALA A 468 12.49 26.39 -7.98
C ALA A 468 13.72 25.56 -7.57
N VAL A 469 13.79 24.29 -7.96
CA VAL A 469 14.94 23.42 -7.68
C VAL A 469 16.18 23.90 -8.43
N LEU A 470 16.07 24.21 -9.73
CA LEU A 470 17.16 24.74 -10.54
C LEU A 470 17.65 26.10 -10.01
N SER A 471 16.73 26.98 -9.58
CA SER A 471 17.04 28.24 -8.90
C SER A 471 17.80 28.00 -7.59
N GLY A 472 17.45 26.96 -6.83
CA GLY A 472 18.19 26.56 -5.63
C GLY A 472 19.65 26.20 -5.92
N ILE A 473 19.92 25.44 -6.98
CA ILE A 473 21.30 25.12 -7.42
C ILE A 473 22.07 26.39 -7.79
N GLU A 474 21.41 27.35 -8.45
CA GLU A 474 22.03 28.63 -8.75
C GLU A 474 22.33 29.45 -7.50
N THR A 475 21.41 29.50 -6.53
CA THR A 475 21.64 30.15 -5.25
C THR A 475 22.88 29.59 -4.56
N VAL A 476 23.08 28.27 -4.61
CA VAL A 476 24.29 27.61 -4.10
C VAL A 476 25.54 28.01 -4.90
N TYR A 477 25.45 28.14 -6.23
CA TYR A 477 26.56 28.64 -7.05
C TYR A 477 26.91 30.11 -6.76
N LYS A 478 25.92 30.98 -6.57
CA LYS A 478 26.15 32.40 -6.24
C LYS A 478 26.78 32.54 -4.85
N CYS A 479 26.35 31.71 -3.89
CA CYS A 479 27.03 31.58 -2.61
C CYS A 479 28.49 31.15 -2.80
N TRP A 480 28.73 30.12 -3.60
CA TRP A 480 30.06 29.63 -3.92
C TRP A 480 30.95 30.69 -4.57
N ASP A 481 30.44 31.45 -5.55
CA ASP A 481 31.20 32.50 -6.25
C ASP A 481 31.55 33.67 -5.33
N TRP A 482 30.61 34.11 -4.49
CA TRP A 482 30.84 35.11 -3.45
C TRP A 482 31.90 34.64 -2.44
N LEU A 483 31.76 33.42 -1.92
CA LEU A 483 32.73 32.83 -0.99
C LEU A 483 34.11 32.63 -1.62
N ALA A 484 34.18 32.23 -2.89
CA ALA A 484 35.44 31.98 -3.57
C ALA A 484 36.22 33.27 -3.83
N GLU A 485 35.55 34.33 -4.26
CA GLU A 485 36.23 35.55 -4.71
C GLU A 485 36.33 36.61 -3.61
N ASP A 486 35.25 36.92 -2.90
CA ASP A 486 35.15 38.11 -2.05
C ASP A 486 35.53 37.86 -0.58
N VAL A 487 35.35 36.63 -0.07
CA VAL A 487 35.69 36.31 1.33
C VAL A 487 37.18 36.07 1.49
N GLU A 488 37.85 36.85 2.34
CA GLU A 488 39.26 36.62 2.68
C GLU A 488 39.41 35.38 3.57
N TYR A 489 40.30 34.47 3.17
CA TYR A 489 40.62 33.29 3.96
C TYR A 489 41.99 33.46 4.58
N VAL A 490 42.04 33.50 5.91
CA VAL A 490 43.30 33.41 6.65
C VAL A 490 43.67 31.92 6.84
N GLN A 491 44.95 31.58 6.70
CA GLN A 491 45.45 30.19 6.75
C GLN A 491 45.13 29.47 8.08
N PHE A 492 45.22 30.17 9.21
CA PHE A 492 44.99 29.57 10.53
C PHE A 492 43.51 29.22 10.80
N PRO A 493 42.54 30.14 10.61
CA PRO A 493 41.11 29.82 10.73
C PRO A 493 40.62 28.72 9.79
N THR A 494 41.15 28.64 8.57
CA THR A 494 40.77 27.60 7.59
C THR A 494 41.24 26.22 8.00
N THR A 495 42.48 26.12 8.48
CA THR A 495 43.04 24.88 9.03
C THR A 495 42.26 24.42 10.27
N ALA A 496 41.92 25.35 11.16
CA ALA A 496 41.11 25.06 12.36
C ALA A 496 39.68 24.59 11.98
N ALA A 497 39.03 25.27 11.03
CA ALA A 497 37.70 24.88 10.54
C ALA A 497 37.72 23.48 9.90
N ALA A 498 38.74 23.15 9.10
CA ALA A 498 38.90 21.81 8.52
C ALA A 498 39.03 20.73 9.60
N CYS A 499 39.79 21.00 10.68
CA CYS A 499 39.90 20.08 11.81
C CYS A 499 38.56 19.86 12.52
N VAL A 500 37.79 20.94 12.76
CA VAL A 500 36.44 20.84 13.35
C VAL A 500 35.50 20.03 12.46
N MET A 501 35.54 20.23 11.14
CA MET A 501 34.70 19.48 10.20
C MET A 501 34.98 17.97 10.23
N LEU A 502 36.25 17.58 10.29
CA LEU A 502 36.66 16.19 10.40
C LEU A 502 36.23 15.55 11.72
N ILE A 503 36.30 16.29 12.84
CA ILE A 503 35.87 15.80 14.16
C ILE A 503 34.36 15.53 14.17
N ILE A 504 33.54 16.46 13.67
CA ILE A 504 32.09 16.28 13.62
C ILE A 504 31.71 15.08 12.73
N GLY A 505 32.33 14.96 11.55
CA GLY A 505 32.12 13.81 10.67
C GLY A 505 32.52 12.48 11.31
N THR A 506 33.60 12.50 12.11
CA THR A 506 34.08 11.35 12.88
C THR A 506 33.11 10.94 13.98
N LEU A 507 32.51 11.89 14.68
CA LEU A 507 31.48 11.60 15.68
C LEU A 507 30.25 10.95 15.03
N LEU A 508 29.78 11.49 13.89
CA LEU A 508 28.66 10.91 13.14
C LEU A 508 28.96 9.50 12.63
N ALA A 509 30.13 9.29 12.02
CA ALA A 509 30.55 7.98 11.51
C ALA A 509 30.79 6.97 12.63
N GLY A 510 31.50 7.37 13.70
CA GLY A 510 31.76 6.53 14.86
C GLY A 510 30.47 6.14 15.60
N TYR A 511 29.51 7.06 15.69
CA TYR A 511 28.19 6.78 16.25
C TYR A 511 27.37 5.84 15.36
N GLY A 512 27.39 6.04 14.03
CA GLY A 512 26.78 5.11 13.08
C GLY A 512 27.34 3.69 13.21
N MET A 513 28.66 3.55 13.41
CA MET A 513 29.31 2.25 13.60
C MET A 513 28.93 1.56 14.92
N ARG A 514 28.55 2.30 15.97
CA ARG A 514 28.10 1.74 17.27
C ARG A 514 26.72 1.10 17.22
N THR A 515 25.92 1.40 16.20
CA THR A 515 24.55 0.88 16.08
C THR A 515 24.47 -0.64 15.85
N PHE A 516 25.61 -1.30 15.63
CA PHE A 516 25.73 -2.75 15.43
C PHE A 516 26.21 -3.51 16.67
N ASP A 517 26.48 -2.82 17.79
CA ASP A 517 26.95 -3.48 19.01
C ASP A 517 25.76 -4.06 19.79
N LYS A 518 25.69 -5.39 19.90
CA LYS A 518 24.55 -6.12 20.50
C LYS A 518 24.41 -5.90 22.02
N GLU A 519 25.45 -5.41 22.71
CA GLU A 519 25.52 -5.33 24.17
C GLU A 519 24.99 -4.02 24.78
N LEU A 520 24.67 -2.98 23.98
CA LEU A 520 24.24 -1.68 24.51
C LEU A 520 22.71 -1.57 24.55
N PRO A 521 22.10 -1.21 25.70
CA PRO A 521 20.67 -0.96 25.81
C PRO A 521 20.25 0.16 24.85
N GLN A 522 19.22 -0.09 24.04
CA GLN A 522 18.66 0.89 23.11
C GLN A 522 17.74 1.91 23.82
N GLU A 523 18.22 2.59 24.85
CA GLU A 523 17.45 3.65 25.52
C GLU A 523 17.90 5.07 25.11
N GLY A 524 16.93 5.98 24.93
CA GLY A 524 17.14 7.40 24.63
C GLY A 524 16.86 7.79 23.17
N ILE A 525 17.47 8.89 22.70
CA ILE A 525 17.34 9.50 21.35
C ILE A 525 17.60 8.48 20.18
N LEU A 526 18.04 7.27 20.53
CA LEU A 526 18.48 6.11 19.75
C LEU A 526 17.38 5.11 19.30
N LYS A 527 16.09 5.43 19.38
CA LYS A 527 15.01 4.54 18.89
C LYS A 527 15.26 4.03 17.46
N TYR A 528 14.99 2.74 17.27
CA TYR A 528 14.97 1.99 16.00
C TYR A 528 14.34 2.80 14.86
N GLY A 529 14.98 2.80 13.68
CA GLY A 529 14.55 3.55 12.50
C GLY A 529 15.43 4.74 12.11
N ARG A 530 16.38 5.15 12.97
CA ARG A 530 17.31 6.28 12.69
C ARG A 530 18.65 5.90 12.04
N ASN A 531 18.94 4.62 11.76
CA ASN A 531 20.19 4.22 11.09
C ASN A 531 20.29 4.78 9.65
N SER A 532 19.16 4.86 8.94
CA SER A 532 19.09 5.55 7.65
C SER A 532 19.28 7.05 7.81
N LEU A 533 18.70 7.66 8.85
CA LEU A 533 18.85 9.09 9.15
C LEU A 533 20.30 9.45 9.49
N LEU A 534 21.02 8.61 10.24
CA LEU A 534 22.45 8.82 10.52
C LEU A 534 23.30 8.76 9.26
N ALA A 535 23.04 7.80 8.37
CA ALA A 535 23.71 7.76 7.06
C ALA A 535 23.40 9.01 6.23
N VAL A 536 22.14 9.48 6.23
CA VAL A 536 21.73 10.73 5.57
C VAL A 536 22.43 11.95 6.18
N TYR A 537 22.53 12.05 7.50
CA TYR A 537 23.25 13.15 8.17
C TYR A 537 24.75 13.12 7.88
N LEU A 538 25.37 11.93 7.87
CA LEU A 538 26.78 11.78 7.53
C LEU A 538 27.04 12.22 6.09
N VAL A 539 26.21 11.76 5.13
CA VAL A 539 26.30 12.20 3.74
C VAL A 539 26.08 13.70 3.66
N GLY A 540 25.04 14.24 4.28
CA GLY A 540 24.78 15.69 4.32
C GLY A 540 25.96 16.50 4.87
N TRP A 541 26.61 16.03 5.93
CA TRP A 541 27.81 16.65 6.47
C TRP A 541 29.01 16.56 5.51
N ALA A 542 29.18 15.43 4.84
CA ALA A 542 30.20 15.26 3.80
C ALA A 542 29.98 16.25 2.64
N LEU A 543 28.73 16.49 2.24
CA LEU A 543 28.38 17.48 1.21
C LEU A 543 28.77 18.90 1.62
N VAL A 544 28.43 19.31 2.85
CA VAL A 544 28.78 20.63 3.39
C VAL A 544 30.30 20.79 3.46
N SER A 545 31.00 19.77 3.98
CA SER A 545 32.46 19.76 4.09
C SER A 545 33.12 19.85 2.71
N ALA A 546 32.64 19.06 1.74
CA ALA A 546 33.14 19.07 0.37
C ALA A 546 32.87 20.40 -0.35
N PHE A 547 31.72 21.03 -0.11
CA PHE A 547 31.41 22.36 -0.64
C PHE A 547 32.46 23.37 -0.19
N PHE A 548 32.66 23.56 1.11
CA PHE A 548 33.64 24.52 1.63
C PHE A 548 35.07 24.20 1.21
N LEU A 549 35.47 22.92 1.24
CA LEU A 549 36.81 22.51 0.83
C LEU A 549 37.04 22.79 -0.66
N SER A 550 36.06 22.49 -1.52
CA SER A 550 36.15 22.78 -2.96
C SER A 550 36.23 24.28 -3.26
N THR A 551 35.48 25.12 -2.53
CA THR A 551 35.53 26.59 -2.63
C THR A 551 36.91 27.12 -2.25
N TRP A 552 37.45 26.65 -1.13
CA TRP A 552 38.75 27.08 -0.64
C TRP A 552 39.88 26.65 -1.59
N LEU A 553 39.86 25.39 -2.08
CA LEU A 553 40.84 24.89 -3.06
C LEU A 553 40.85 25.73 -4.35
N TYR A 554 39.68 26.09 -4.88
CA TYR A 554 39.58 26.92 -6.08
C TYR A 554 40.14 28.34 -5.89
N LYS A 555 40.05 28.90 -4.67
CA LYS A 555 40.63 30.21 -4.36
C LYS A 555 42.15 30.13 -4.22
N VAL A 556 42.64 29.20 -3.40
CA VAL A 556 44.06 29.06 -3.07
C VAL A 556 44.89 28.59 -4.26
N ALA A 557 44.29 27.89 -5.23
CA ALA A 557 44.93 27.56 -6.51
C ALA A 557 45.37 28.79 -7.34
N LYS A 558 44.98 30.02 -6.96
CA LYS A 558 45.48 31.27 -7.55
C LYS A 558 46.93 31.56 -7.16
N ASP A 559 47.35 31.11 -5.98
CA ASP A 559 48.66 31.44 -5.42
C ASP A 559 49.61 30.25 -5.62
N THR A 560 50.72 30.48 -6.33
CA THR A 560 51.73 29.45 -6.58
C THR A 560 52.53 29.17 -5.31
N TYR A 561 52.08 28.20 -4.52
CA TYR A 561 52.79 27.74 -3.32
C TYR A 561 53.87 26.70 -3.64
N LEU A 562 55.03 26.79 -2.99
CA LEU A 562 56.05 25.75 -3.02
C LEU A 562 55.50 24.46 -2.36
N LEU A 563 56.03 23.30 -2.73
CA LEU A 563 55.60 22.00 -2.17
C LEU A 563 55.67 21.96 -0.63
N THR A 564 56.64 22.68 -0.06
CA THR A 564 56.82 22.85 1.39
C THR A 564 55.65 23.58 2.05
N ASP A 565 55.07 24.58 1.39
CA ASP A 565 53.93 25.35 1.91
C ASP A 565 52.65 24.53 1.85
N LYS A 566 52.50 23.69 0.80
CA LYS A 566 51.39 22.74 0.67
C LYS A 566 51.39 21.71 1.81
N LEU A 567 52.56 21.21 2.21
CA LEU A 567 52.70 20.29 3.35
C LEU A 567 52.30 20.93 4.68
N LEU A 568 52.56 22.23 4.88
CA LEU A 568 52.20 22.94 6.09
C LEU A 568 50.69 23.14 6.24
N ILE A 569 50.00 23.40 5.12
CA ILE A 569 48.55 23.63 5.06
C ILE A 569 47.76 22.33 5.30
N PHE A 570 48.22 21.21 4.73
CA PHE A 570 47.53 19.92 4.88
C PHE A 570 48.06 19.07 6.04
N GLY A 571 49.21 19.41 6.63
CA GLY A 571 49.84 18.60 7.68
C GLY A 571 49.00 18.48 8.94
N ALA A 572 48.48 19.59 9.48
CA ALA A 572 47.63 19.58 10.67
C ALA A 572 46.29 18.86 10.43
N PRO A 573 45.54 19.12 9.33
CA PRO A 573 44.34 18.35 8.99
C PRO A 573 44.62 16.86 8.77
N ALA A 574 45.77 16.48 8.18
CA ALA A 574 46.14 15.09 7.98
C ALA A 574 46.42 14.37 9.31
N ALA A 575 47.08 15.03 10.27
CA ALA A 575 47.29 14.50 11.62
C ALA A 575 45.96 14.31 12.35
N VAL A 576 45.05 15.29 12.26
CA VAL A 576 43.69 15.17 12.82
C VAL A 576 42.89 14.08 12.12
N ALA A 577 42.97 13.95 10.80
CA ALA A 577 42.31 12.89 10.03
C ALA A 577 42.79 11.49 10.46
N LEU A 578 44.08 11.32 10.73
CA LEU A 578 44.64 10.06 11.24
C LEU A 578 44.04 9.70 12.61
N ILE A 579 44.03 10.66 13.55
CA ILE A 579 43.43 10.48 14.88
C ILE A 579 41.94 10.14 14.74
N CYS A 580 41.23 10.88 13.90
CA CYS A 580 39.82 10.71 13.62
C CYS A 580 39.48 9.32 13.06
N ILE A 581 40.19 8.86 12.02
CA ILE A 581 39.94 7.54 11.40
C ILE A 581 40.23 6.40 12.39
N VAL A 582 41.27 6.54 13.22
CA VAL A 582 41.55 5.61 14.32
C VAL A 582 40.42 5.66 15.38
N ALA A 583 39.96 6.86 15.75
CA ALA A 583 38.84 7.04 16.68
C ALA A 583 37.54 6.42 16.17
N ILE A 584 37.25 6.45 14.86
CA ILE A 584 36.10 5.76 14.26
C ILE A 584 36.20 4.25 14.50
N ALA A 585 37.38 3.65 14.29
CA ALA A 585 37.57 2.21 14.52
C ALA A 585 37.38 1.84 15.99
N TYR A 586 37.88 2.66 16.91
CA TYR A 586 37.70 2.45 18.34
C TYR A 586 36.25 2.65 18.79
N ALA A 587 35.61 3.74 18.35
CA ALA A 587 34.21 4.02 18.64
C ALA A 587 33.31 2.91 18.08
N GLY A 588 33.59 2.44 16.88
CA GLY A 588 32.90 1.33 16.22
C GLY A 588 33.31 -0.06 16.67
N ASN A 589 34.16 -0.22 17.70
CA ASN A 589 34.62 -1.51 18.23
C ASN A 589 35.23 -2.46 17.18
N TYR A 590 36.15 -1.95 16.36
CA TYR A 590 36.85 -2.75 15.35
C TYR A 590 37.82 -3.73 15.99
N GLN A 591 38.41 -3.35 17.13
CA GLN A 591 39.33 -4.19 17.91
C GLN A 591 38.68 -5.41 18.59
N ARG A 592 37.34 -5.48 18.70
CA ARG A 592 36.62 -6.57 19.38
C ARG A 592 36.23 -7.73 18.45
N HIS A 593 36.63 -7.69 17.18
CA HIS A 593 36.28 -8.75 16.24
C HIS A 593 36.98 -10.07 16.62
N GLU A 594 36.23 -11.16 16.72
CA GLU A 594 36.71 -12.50 17.14
C GLU A 594 37.96 -13.01 16.40
N ARG A 595 38.16 -12.58 15.14
CA ARG A 595 39.33 -12.96 14.34
C ARG A 595 40.63 -12.28 14.76
N PHE A 596 40.56 -11.20 15.54
CA PHE A 596 41.73 -10.60 16.17
C PHE A 596 42.08 -11.36 17.44
N GLY A 597 42.70 -12.54 17.29
CA GLY A 597 43.19 -13.34 18.42
C GLY A 597 44.19 -12.60 19.34
N ASN A 598 44.70 -11.42 18.94
CA ASN A 598 45.57 -10.56 19.73
C ASN A 598 45.23 -9.06 19.55
N LYS A 599 44.98 -8.37 20.66
CA LYS A 599 44.65 -6.93 20.71
C LYS A 599 45.74 -6.02 20.15
N TYR A 600 47.01 -6.41 20.24
CA TYR A 600 48.13 -5.64 19.69
C TYR A 600 48.18 -5.69 18.15
N ILE A 601 47.85 -6.85 17.56
CA ILE A 601 47.75 -7.01 16.11
C ILE A 601 46.57 -6.20 15.57
N ALA A 602 45.43 -6.21 16.28
CA ALA A 602 44.27 -5.39 15.95
C ALA A 602 44.63 -3.89 15.93
N PHE A 603 45.30 -3.42 16.98
CA PHE A 603 45.74 -2.03 17.07
C PHE A 603 46.70 -1.66 15.94
N ALA A 604 47.73 -2.48 15.70
CA ALA A 604 48.69 -2.25 14.62
C ALA A 604 48.00 -2.18 13.24
N LEU A 605 47.09 -3.11 12.94
CA LEU A 605 46.36 -3.14 11.68
C LEU A 605 45.43 -1.92 11.52
N ILE A 606 44.75 -1.50 12.59
CA ILE A 606 43.89 -0.29 12.60
C ILE A 606 44.74 0.95 12.33
N VAL A 607 45.88 1.10 12.99
CA VAL A 607 46.77 2.27 12.81
C VAL A 607 47.39 2.27 11.41
N VAL A 608 47.93 1.14 10.95
CA VAL A 608 48.56 1.02 9.63
C VAL A 608 47.54 1.27 8.51
N SER A 609 46.37 0.63 8.57
CA SER A 609 45.31 0.87 7.56
C SER A 609 44.84 2.33 7.56
N SER A 610 44.75 2.97 8.73
CA SER A 610 44.37 4.38 8.84
C SER A 610 45.45 5.30 8.27
N ALA A 611 46.72 5.02 8.54
CA ALA A 611 47.86 5.78 8.01
C ALA A 611 47.94 5.69 6.48
N VAL A 612 47.79 4.49 5.91
CA VAL A 612 47.80 4.29 4.45
C VAL A 612 46.60 4.97 3.80
N ALA A 613 45.41 4.90 4.40
CA ALA A 613 44.23 5.59 3.89
C ALA A 613 44.44 7.13 3.85
N VAL A 614 44.93 7.73 4.95
CA VAL A 614 45.22 9.18 5.00
C VAL A 614 46.29 9.59 3.99
N ALA A 615 47.36 8.80 3.85
CA ALA A 615 48.40 9.06 2.85
C ALA A 615 47.85 9.03 1.42
N ALA A 616 47.00 8.04 1.10
CA ALA A 616 46.34 7.95 -0.19
C ALA A 616 45.38 9.14 -0.42
N THR A 617 44.58 9.53 0.57
CA THR A 617 43.72 10.72 0.52
C THR A 617 44.51 11.98 0.22
N PHE A 618 45.67 12.15 0.87
CA PHE A 618 46.54 13.30 0.64
C PHE A 618 47.09 13.36 -0.79
N LEU A 619 47.55 12.22 -1.32
CA LEU A 619 48.01 12.12 -2.71
C LEU A 619 46.90 12.44 -3.71
N LEU A 620 45.70 11.91 -3.48
CA LEU A 620 44.54 12.21 -4.33
C LEU A 620 44.14 13.69 -4.25
N MET A 621 44.16 14.28 -3.05
CA MET A 621 43.86 15.70 -2.83
C MET A 621 44.89 16.62 -3.54
N ALA A 622 46.16 16.23 -3.58
CA ALA A 622 47.16 16.94 -4.38
C ALA A 622 46.84 16.91 -5.88
N GLY A 623 46.22 15.82 -6.37
CA GLY A 623 45.66 15.74 -7.72
C GLY A 623 44.48 16.70 -7.93
N VAL A 624 43.57 16.83 -6.96
CA VAL A 624 42.46 17.81 -6.99
C VAL A 624 42.97 19.24 -7.03
N TRP A 625 44.01 19.55 -6.26
CA TRP A 625 44.67 20.86 -6.30
C TRP A 625 45.22 21.16 -7.70
N LYS A 626 45.96 20.21 -8.30
CA LYS A 626 46.47 20.35 -9.67
C LYS A 626 45.36 20.55 -10.71
N PHE A 627 44.21 19.90 -10.52
CA PHE A 627 43.04 20.12 -11.36
C PHE A 627 42.56 21.58 -11.31
N TYR A 628 42.48 22.18 -10.11
CA TYR A 628 42.13 23.59 -9.96
C TYR A 628 43.20 24.56 -10.49
N GLU A 629 44.49 24.25 -10.32
CA GLU A 629 45.60 25.00 -10.94
C GLU A 629 45.44 25.02 -12.47
N SER A 630 45.24 23.85 -13.09
CA SER A 630 45.05 23.73 -14.55
C SER A 630 43.83 24.51 -15.05
N LEU A 631 42.71 24.46 -14.33
CA LEU A 631 41.51 25.23 -14.67
C LEU A 631 41.77 26.74 -14.61
N ARG A 632 42.51 27.24 -13.62
CA ARG A 632 42.84 28.67 -13.48
C ARG A 632 43.90 29.13 -14.49
N GLU A 633 44.90 28.31 -14.79
CA GLU A 633 45.91 28.59 -15.82
C GLU A 633 45.30 28.79 -17.21
N SER A 634 44.21 28.08 -17.50
CA SER A 634 43.43 28.20 -18.74
C SER A 634 42.58 29.48 -18.89
N SER A 635 42.67 30.43 -17.94
CA SER A 635 41.98 31.72 -17.96
C SER A 635 42.40 32.62 -19.15
N PRO A 636 41.47 33.39 -19.78
CA PRO A 636 41.75 34.20 -20.98
C PRO A 636 42.87 35.24 -20.83
N SER A 637 43.15 35.70 -19.62
CA SER A 637 44.23 36.66 -19.33
C SER A 637 45.64 36.08 -19.55
N THR A 638 45.79 34.75 -19.57
CA THR A 638 47.07 34.04 -19.76
C THR A 638 47.27 33.50 -21.18
N GLN A 639 46.25 33.54 -22.03
CA GLN A 639 46.27 32.98 -23.40
C GLN A 639 46.96 33.86 -24.46
N ILE A 640 47.62 34.96 -24.09
CA ILE A 640 48.35 35.79 -25.06
C ILE A 640 49.61 35.08 -25.60
N VAL A 641 50.09 33.97 -24.99
CA VAL A 641 51.47 33.50 -25.27
C VAL A 641 51.65 32.05 -25.75
N TYR A 642 50.69 31.10 -25.69
CA TYR A 642 50.99 29.73 -26.16
C TYR A 642 49.90 29.01 -27.00
N SER A 643 50.28 28.84 -28.28
CA SER A 643 50.07 27.73 -29.24
C SER A 643 48.68 27.37 -29.81
N SER A 644 48.59 27.66 -31.11
CA SER A 644 47.98 27.04 -32.30
C SER A 644 47.50 25.56 -32.35
N THR A 645 47.10 24.93 -31.24
CA THR A 645 46.31 23.67 -31.32
C THR A 645 44.96 23.87 -30.65
N GLU A 646 43.97 24.32 -31.42
CA GLU A 646 42.57 24.35 -31.01
C GLU A 646 42.01 22.92 -30.88
N GLY A 647 42.39 22.24 -29.79
CA GLY A 647 41.76 20.98 -29.40
C GLY A 647 40.33 21.23 -28.91
N TRP A 648 39.43 20.29 -29.17
CA TRP A 648 38.02 20.31 -28.74
C TRP A 648 37.82 20.63 -27.24
N LEU A 649 38.79 20.27 -26.38
CA LEU A 649 38.81 20.60 -24.94
C LEU A 649 38.88 22.12 -24.67
N SER A 650 39.67 22.86 -25.44
CA SER A 650 39.78 24.32 -25.29
C SER A 650 38.48 25.02 -25.71
N GLN A 651 37.81 24.50 -26.76
CA GLN A 651 36.51 24.98 -27.20
C GLN A 651 35.41 24.68 -26.16
N LEU A 652 35.39 23.48 -25.58
CA LEU A 652 34.49 23.13 -24.47
C LEU A 652 34.68 24.01 -23.24
N THR A 653 35.93 24.32 -22.89
CA THR A 653 36.26 25.15 -21.72
C THR A 653 35.78 26.59 -21.91
N ARG A 654 35.90 27.14 -23.12
CA ARG A 654 35.31 28.43 -23.50
C ARG A 654 33.77 28.42 -23.46
N ILE A 655 33.12 27.29 -23.79
CA ILE A 655 31.65 27.17 -23.78
C ILE A 655 31.10 27.12 -22.36
N ILE A 656 31.69 26.28 -21.51
CA ILE A 656 31.16 26.01 -20.17
C ILE A 656 31.53 27.14 -19.20
N GLY A 657 32.74 27.67 -19.31
CA GLY A 657 33.29 28.66 -18.38
C GLY A 657 33.99 27.98 -17.19
N ILE A 658 35.14 28.52 -16.82
CA ILE A 658 36.06 27.92 -15.83
C ILE A 658 35.41 27.79 -14.45
N LYS A 659 34.71 28.84 -13.98
CA LYS A 659 33.98 28.84 -12.70
C LYS A 659 32.91 27.76 -12.64
N THR A 660 32.16 27.59 -13.73
CA THR A 660 31.13 26.56 -13.84
C THR A 660 31.73 25.15 -13.77
N GLN A 661 32.85 24.90 -14.45
CA GLN A 661 33.54 23.60 -14.36
C GLN A 661 34.05 23.31 -12.96
N ALA A 662 34.67 24.31 -12.33
CA ALA A 662 35.17 24.23 -10.95
C ALA A 662 34.06 23.88 -9.96
N PHE A 663 32.86 24.47 -10.12
CA PHE A 663 31.70 24.18 -9.27
C PHE A 663 31.04 22.83 -9.57
N THR A 664 30.85 22.50 -10.85
CA THR A 664 30.18 21.25 -11.29
C THR A 664 30.97 20.01 -10.86
N PHE A 665 32.30 20.01 -11.05
CA PHE A 665 33.13 18.82 -10.79
C PHE A 665 33.87 18.87 -9.47
N GLY A 666 34.12 20.06 -8.91
CA GLY A 666 34.88 20.24 -7.68
C GLY A 666 34.34 19.47 -6.48
N LEU A 667 33.07 19.69 -6.17
CA LEU A 667 32.39 19.02 -5.06
C LEU A 667 32.33 17.49 -5.25
N PRO A 668 31.91 16.95 -6.41
CA PRO A 668 31.99 15.52 -6.70
C PRO A 668 33.37 14.89 -6.52
N ILE A 669 34.42 15.53 -7.04
CA ILE A 669 35.79 15.01 -6.94
C ILE A 669 36.23 14.92 -5.48
N VAL A 670 35.93 15.94 -4.66
CA VAL A 670 36.26 15.92 -3.23
C VAL A 670 35.53 14.79 -2.49
N LEU A 671 34.24 14.59 -2.78
CA LEU A 671 33.47 13.47 -2.20
C LEU A 671 34.01 12.11 -2.63
N GLU A 672 34.44 11.97 -3.87
CA GLU A 672 35.03 10.74 -4.39
C GLU A 672 36.35 10.41 -3.69
N VAL A 673 37.20 11.43 -3.46
CA VAL A 673 38.44 11.25 -2.69
C VAL A 673 38.16 10.74 -1.27
N MET A 674 37.11 11.24 -0.62
CA MET A 674 36.68 10.75 0.70
C MET A 674 36.14 9.31 0.63
N SER A 675 35.38 8.98 -0.41
CA SER A 675 34.84 7.62 -0.66
C SER A 675 35.96 6.60 -0.87
N VAL A 676 36.92 6.90 -1.75
CA VAL A 676 38.08 6.05 -2.04
C VAL A 676 38.92 5.81 -0.78
N ALA A 677 39.07 6.81 0.11
CA ALA A 677 39.78 6.65 1.37
C ALA A 677 39.18 5.54 2.25
N VAL A 678 37.84 5.46 2.32
CA VAL A 678 37.13 4.41 3.05
C VAL A 678 37.33 3.05 2.37
N VAL A 679 37.24 2.99 1.03
CA VAL A 679 37.44 1.75 0.26
C VAL A 679 38.86 1.21 0.44
N ILE A 680 39.89 2.05 0.37
CA ILE A 680 41.29 1.66 0.59
C ILE A 680 41.46 1.09 2.00
N ARG A 681 40.88 1.75 3.01
CA ARG A 681 40.91 1.23 4.38
C ARG A 681 40.24 -0.14 4.49
N MET A 682 39.06 -0.30 3.89
CA MET A 682 38.33 -1.57 3.87
C MET A 682 39.13 -2.68 3.20
N PHE A 683 39.79 -2.37 2.08
CA PHE A 683 40.66 -3.29 1.35
C PHE A 683 41.83 -3.77 2.23
N ILE A 684 42.53 -2.86 2.91
CA ILE A 684 43.68 -3.19 3.77
C ILE A 684 43.23 -3.98 5.01
N MET A 685 42.08 -3.63 5.59
CA MET A 685 41.54 -4.39 6.72
C MET A 685 41.08 -5.80 6.32
N GLY A 686 40.75 -6.02 5.04
CA GLY A 686 40.47 -7.34 4.48
C GLY A 686 39.49 -8.14 5.35
N ILE A 687 39.81 -9.41 5.61
CA ILE A 687 39.01 -10.35 6.41
C ILE A 687 38.69 -9.90 7.85
N PHE A 688 39.37 -8.85 8.35
CA PHE A 688 39.17 -8.30 9.69
C PHE A 688 38.16 -7.15 9.75
N PHE A 689 37.60 -6.77 8.60
CA PHE A 689 36.47 -5.85 8.53
C PHE A 689 35.17 -6.66 8.41
N SER A 690 34.28 -6.56 9.39
CA SER A 690 33.06 -7.39 9.43
C SER A 690 32.11 -7.08 8.27
N ASP A 691 31.40 -8.11 7.79
CA ASP A 691 30.52 -7.99 6.61
C ASP A 691 29.36 -7.00 6.83
N GLU A 692 28.81 -6.95 8.05
CA GLU A 692 27.77 -5.98 8.42
C GLU A 692 28.23 -4.52 8.23
N ARG A 693 29.48 -4.23 8.60
CA ARG A 693 30.06 -2.88 8.44
C ARG A 693 30.40 -2.61 6.98
N ARG A 694 30.82 -3.62 6.20
CA ARG A 694 31.04 -3.46 4.76
C ARG A 694 29.75 -3.07 4.06
N GLU A 695 28.65 -3.76 4.40
CA GLU A 695 27.33 -3.48 3.84
C GLU A 695 26.86 -2.06 4.21
N TRP A 696 27.08 -1.60 5.44
CA TRP A 696 26.71 -0.23 5.84
C TRP A 696 27.47 0.84 5.04
N TRP A 697 28.80 0.69 4.91
CA TRP A 697 29.60 1.62 4.10
C TRP A 697 29.28 1.51 2.61
N GLY A 698 28.98 0.32 2.10
CA GLY A 698 28.50 0.10 0.74
C GLY A 698 27.19 0.83 0.45
N ARG A 699 26.19 0.71 1.33
CA ARG A 699 24.92 1.45 1.21
C ARG A 699 25.10 2.96 1.32
N THR A 700 25.92 3.42 2.26
CA THR A 700 26.24 4.84 2.42
C THR A 700 26.95 5.40 1.18
N GLY A 701 27.90 4.65 0.63
CA GLY A 701 28.58 4.96 -0.63
C GLY A 701 27.61 5.03 -1.81
N ALA A 702 26.62 4.12 -1.91
CA ALA A 702 25.60 4.17 -2.94
C ALA A 702 24.70 5.42 -2.83
N VAL A 703 24.36 5.86 -1.62
CA VAL A 703 23.61 7.11 -1.39
C VAL A 703 24.44 8.33 -1.82
N LEU A 704 25.74 8.34 -1.48
CA LEU A 704 26.67 9.41 -1.88
C LEU A 704 26.80 9.51 -3.41
N HIS A 705 27.03 8.40 -4.10
CA HIS A 705 27.18 8.40 -5.56
C HIS A 705 25.90 8.81 -6.29
N ARG A 706 24.73 8.43 -5.74
CA ARG A 706 23.45 8.91 -6.26
C ARG A 706 23.36 10.43 -6.20
N PHE A 707 23.80 11.04 -5.11
CA PHE A 707 23.89 12.50 -5.01
C PHE A 707 24.88 13.08 -6.03
N ILE A 708 26.08 12.50 -6.18
CA ILE A 708 27.09 12.96 -7.15
C ILE A 708 26.51 13.01 -8.58
N VAL A 709 25.83 11.94 -9.01
CA VAL A 709 25.19 11.89 -10.33
C VAL A 709 24.12 12.97 -10.47
N ILE A 710 23.24 13.11 -9.46
CA ILE A 710 22.18 14.14 -9.47
C ILE A 710 22.80 15.55 -9.52
N TRP A 711 23.85 15.82 -8.74
CA TRP A 711 24.55 17.10 -8.72
C TRP A 711 25.11 17.47 -10.09
N ILE A 712 25.80 16.53 -10.75
CA ILE A 712 26.37 16.75 -12.08
C ILE A 712 25.25 17.05 -13.09
N VAL A 713 24.18 16.23 -13.10
CA VAL A 713 23.03 16.43 -14.01
C VAL A 713 22.38 17.79 -13.78
N MET A 714 22.13 18.17 -12.52
CA MET A 714 21.47 19.44 -12.20
C MET A 714 22.33 20.66 -12.52
N THR A 715 23.62 20.63 -12.21
CA THR A 715 24.52 21.76 -12.54
C THR A 715 24.77 21.92 -14.04
N ILE A 716 24.87 20.81 -14.79
CA ILE A 716 24.87 20.84 -16.26
C ILE A 716 23.58 21.50 -16.77
N SER A 717 22.44 21.10 -16.20
CA SER A 717 21.13 21.61 -16.58
C SER A 717 21.00 23.11 -16.35
N VAL A 718 21.54 23.66 -15.26
CA VAL A 718 21.46 25.10 -14.95
C VAL A 718 22.45 25.91 -15.79
N PHE A 719 23.72 25.50 -15.90
CA PHE A 719 24.78 26.40 -16.40
C PHE A 719 25.25 26.12 -17.82
N ILE A 720 25.19 24.87 -18.27
CA ILE A 720 25.71 24.46 -19.57
C ILE A 720 24.59 24.46 -20.61
N LEU A 721 23.43 23.93 -20.23
CA LEU A 721 22.32 23.72 -21.12
C LEU A 721 21.75 25.02 -21.77
N PRO A 722 21.53 26.14 -21.04
CA PRO A 722 21.07 27.40 -21.66
C PRO A 722 22.06 27.97 -22.67
N LYS A 723 23.36 27.82 -22.43
CA LYS A 723 24.41 28.31 -23.33
C LYS A 723 24.41 27.51 -24.63
N LEU A 724 24.18 26.20 -24.53
CA LEU A 724 24.05 25.34 -25.70
C LEU A 724 22.79 25.68 -26.51
N VAL A 725 21.64 25.84 -25.85
CA VAL A 725 20.36 26.19 -26.49
C VAL A 725 20.42 27.57 -27.16
N SER A 726 20.99 28.58 -26.48
CA SER A 726 21.10 29.93 -27.06
C SER A 726 22.01 29.98 -28.29
N ARG A 727 23.09 29.20 -28.34
CA ARG A 727 23.94 29.07 -29.53
C ARG A 727 23.22 28.37 -30.69
N ILE A 728 22.44 27.32 -30.40
CA ILE A 728 21.63 26.63 -31.40
C ILE A 728 20.52 27.57 -31.93
N GLY A 729 19.85 28.32 -31.05
CA GLY A 729 18.79 29.26 -31.42
C GLY A 729 19.28 30.49 -32.20
N GLN A 730 20.53 30.92 -31.99
CA GLN A 730 21.19 31.94 -32.80
C GLN A 730 21.56 31.45 -34.20
N ALA A 731 21.62 30.13 -34.43
CA ALA A 731 21.96 29.56 -35.73
C ALA A 731 20.77 29.47 -36.69
N GLU A 732 19.51 29.37 -36.23
CA GLU A 732 18.28 29.48 -37.04
C GLU A 732 17.01 29.37 -36.14
N ILE A 733 16.18 30.41 -36.09
CA ILE A 733 14.93 30.43 -35.29
C ILE A 733 13.91 29.38 -35.77
N GLN A 734 13.89 29.07 -37.07
CA GLN A 734 13.01 28.03 -37.64
C GLN A 734 13.36 26.63 -37.12
N SER A 735 14.65 26.37 -36.88
CA SER A 735 15.16 25.10 -36.38
C SER A 735 14.75 24.84 -34.93
N PHE A 736 14.59 25.87 -34.11
CA PHE A 736 14.08 25.73 -32.74
C PHE A 736 12.59 25.38 -32.68
N VAL A 737 11.76 26.02 -33.51
CA VAL A 737 10.32 25.67 -33.64
C VAL A 737 10.16 24.26 -34.20
N GLY A 738 10.98 23.87 -35.18
CA GLY A 738 11.03 22.51 -35.71
C GLY A 738 11.48 21.47 -34.68
N LEU A 739 12.48 21.78 -33.85
CA LEU A 739 12.96 20.90 -32.76
C LEU A 739 11.91 20.71 -31.67
N LEU A 740 11.24 21.77 -31.23
CA LEU A 740 10.14 21.67 -30.27
C LEU A 740 8.95 20.90 -30.85
N GLY A 741 8.59 21.17 -32.11
CA GLY A 741 7.54 20.43 -32.82
C GLY A 741 7.89 18.94 -32.96
N GLY A 742 9.13 18.61 -33.31
CA GLY A 742 9.63 17.24 -33.41
C GLY A 742 9.68 16.52 -32.05
N TRP A 743 10.11 17.21 -30.99
CA TRP A 743 10.08 16.68 -29.62
C TRP A 743 8.65 16.38 -29.17
N MET A 744 7.72 17.31 -29.36
CA MET A 744 6.30 17.11 -29.05
C MET A 744 5.70 15.96 -29.85
N ALA A 745 6.06 15.82 -31.14
CA ALA A 745 5.59 14.72 -31.98
C ALA A 745 6.12 13.36 -31.51
N LEU A 746 7.41 13.27 -31.15
CA LEU A 746 8.03 12.04 -30.64
C LEU A 746 7.43 11.63 -29.29
N VAL A 747 7.23 12.58 -28.39
CA VAL A 747 6.60 12.35 -27.10
C VAL A 747 5.14 11.93 -27.30
N GLY A 748 4.38 12.62 -28.15
CA GLY A 748 2.99 12.28 -28.47
C GLY A 748 2.86 10.88 -29.08
N ALA A 749 3.75 10.50 -29.99
CA ALA A 749 3.82 9.15 -30.55
C ALA A 749 4.17 8.10 -29.48
N GLY A 750 5.10 8.43 -28.58
CA GLY A 750 5.50 7.58 -27.46
C GLY A 750 4.37 7.33 -26.46
N VAL A 751 3.63 8.37 -26.10
CA VAL A 751 2.45 8.29 -25.23
C VAL A 751 1.36 7.43 -25.90
N ARG A 752 1.07 7.67 -27.18
CA ARG A 752 0.11 6.85 -27.94
C ARG A 752 0.51 5.36 -27.95
N LEU A 753 1.78 5.05 -28.16
CA LEU A 753 2.29 3.69 -28.15
C LEU A 753 2.23 3.06 -26.74
N ALA A 754 2.56 3.82 -25.70
CA ALA A 754 2.45 3.37 -24.32
C ALA A 754 1.01 2.94 -23.99
N PHE A 755 0.02 3.74 -24.38
CA PHE A 755 -1.41 3.41 -24.21
C PHE A 755 -1.83 2.14 -24.95
N SER A 756 -1.29 1.91 -26.15
CA SER A 756 -1.57 0.67 -26.89
C SER A 756 -0.91 -0.57 -26.27
N SER A 757 0.15 -0.40 -25.48
CA SER A 757 0.88 -1.51 -24.85
C SER A 757 0.40 -1.88 -23.44
N THR A 758 -0.19 -0.93 -22.69
CA THR A 758 -0.70 -1.19 -21.33
C THR A 758 -2.03 -1.96 -21.28
N THR A 759 -2.64 -2.20 -22.44
CA THR A 759 -3.97 -2.82 -22.58
C THR A 759 -3.90 -4.21 -23.20
N SER A 760 -2.75 -4.62 -23.74
CA SER A 760 -2.52 -5.98 -24.19
C SER A 760 -1.88 -6.76 -23.06
N GLY A 761 -2.57 -7.76 -22.51
CA GLY A 761 -1.97 -8.83 -21.69
C GLY A 761 -0.99 -9.71 -22.48
N GLU A 762 -0.27 -9.12 -23.45
CA GLU A 762 0.83 -9.78 -24.12
C GLU A 762 2.02 -9.85 -23.16
N ASN A 763 2.07 -10.92 -22.38
CA ASN A 763 3.37 -11.57 -22.16
C ASN A 763 3.91 -11.97 -23.54
N GLN A 764 4.62 -11.04 -24.18
CA GLN A 764 5.44 -11.37 -25.34
C GLN A 764 6.51 -12.35 -24.89
N ASP A 765 6.69 -13.38 -25.71
CA ASP A 765 7.71 -14.40 -25.57
C ASP A 765 9.04 -13.81 -25.13
N LYS A 766 9.57 -14.33 -24.03
CA LYS A 766 10.91 -14.02 -23.53
C LYS A 766 11.95 -14.49 -24.54
N SER A 767 12.33 -13.66 -25.51
CA SER A 767 13.66 -13.73 -26.16
C SER A 767 14.12 -12.47 -26.92
N GLY A 768 13.55 -11.29 -26.69
CA GLY A 768 14.16 -10.04 -27.20
C GLY A 768 13.33 -8.78 -26.90
N LEU A 769 14.01 -7.67 -26.58
CA LEU A 769 13.36 -6.36 -26.44
C LEU A 769 12.92 -5.85 -27.82
N SER A 770 11.62 -5.70 -28.04
CA SER A 770 11.08 -5.12 -29.28
C SER A 770 11.49 -3.66 -29.40
N VAL A 771 11.78 -3.19 -30.63
CA VAL A 771 12.13 -1.77 -30.89
C VAL A 771 11.04 -0.82 -30.37
N LYS A 772 9.78 -1.25 -30.41
CA LYS A 772 8.64 -0.49 -29.85
C LYS A 772 8.75 -0.36 -28.33
N GLU A 773 9.11 -1.42 -27.61
CA GLU A 773 9.28 -1.39 -26.15
C GLU A 773 10.46 -0.53 -25.73
N ILE A 774 11.58 -0.63 -26.46
CA ILE A 774 12.75 0.23 -26.24
C ILE A 774 12.36 1.69 -26.44
N PHE A 775 11.61 2.01 -27.50
CA PHE A 775 11.10 3.36 -27.74
C PHE A 775 10.19 3.85 -26.60
N VAL A 776 9.20 3.06 -26.19
CA VAL A 776 8.29 3.42 -25.06
C VAL A 776 9.07 3.64 -23.76
N ARG A 777 10.08 2.81 -23.47
CA ARG A 777 10.96 2.99 -22.30
C ARG A 777 11.84 4.23 -22.41
N ALA A 778 12.21 4.67 -23.62
CA ALA A 778 13.02 5.86 -23.84
C ALA A 778 12.23 7.18 -23.73
N VAL A 779 10.93 7.17 -24.03
CA VAL A 779 10.06 8.38 -24.08
C VAL A 779 10.06 9.19 -22.78
N PRO A 780 9.96 8.61 -21.56
CA PRO A 780 10.09 9.36 -20.31
C PRO A 780 11.39 10.17 -20.22
N TYR A 781 12.50 9.58 -20.65
CA TYR A 781 13.81 10.24 -20.62
C TYR A 781 13.89 11.37 -21.65
N LEU A 782 13.37 11.17 -22.87
CA LEU A 782 13.26 12.23 -23.88
C LEU A 782 12.37 13.38 -23.40
N PHE A 783 11.26 13.07 -22.73
CA PHE A 783 10.42 14.09 -22.11
C PHE A 783 11.18 14.84 -21.01
N MET A 784 11.85 14.14 -20.09
CA MET A 784 12.64 14.77 -19.02
C MET A 784 13.72 15.70 -19.58
N ILE A 785 14.44 15.29 -20.62
CA ILE A 785 15.46 16.14 -21.27
C ILE A 785 14.81 17.42 -21.81
N GLY A 786 13.71 17.30 -22.57
CA GLY A 786 12.98 18.46 -23.09
C GLY A 786 12.40 19.34 -21.99
N PHE A 787 11.86 18.75 -20.93
CA PHE A 787 11.28 19.47 -19.80
C PHE A 787 12.35 20.24 -19.00
N VAL A 788 13.51 19.62 -18.78
CA VAL A 788 14.68 20.26 -18.16
C VAL A 788 15.23 21.38 -19.04
N LEU A 789 15.28 21.19 -20.36
CA LEU A 789 15.64 22.23 -21.33
C LEU A 789 14.73 23.45 -21.22
N ILE A 790 13.41 23.23 -21.21
CA ILE A 790 12.40 24.29 -21.07
C ILE A 790 12.56 25.00 -19.72
N GLY A 791 12.58 24.25 -18.62
CA GLY A 791 12.73 24.83 -17.27
C GLY A 791 14.01 25.64 -17.12
N SER A 792 15.12 25.13 -17.65
CA SER A 792 16.41 25.83 -17.66
C SER A 792 16.39 27.12 -18.49
N ALA A 793 15.79 27.10 -19.68
CA ALA A 793 15.64 28.28 -20.52
C ALA A 793 14.72 29.33 -19.87
N THR A 794 13.59 28.88 -19.30
CA THR A 794 12.64 29.73 -18.56
C THR A 794 13.31 30.39 -17.37
N LEU A 795 14.05 29.62 -16.56
CA LEU A 795 14.79 30.14 -15.42
C LEU A 795 15.83 31.19 -15.86
N ASN A 796 16.61 30.92 -16.91
CA ASN A 796 17.59 31.87 -17.43
C ASN A 796 16.96 33.20 -17.87
N TYR A 797 15.78 33.14 -18.50
CA TYR A 797 15.04 34.34 -18.90
C TYR A 797 14.62 35.18 -17.68
N PHE A 798 14.01 34.56 -16.67
CA PHE A 798 13.61 35.26 -15.44
C PHE A 798 14.80 35.88 -14.71
N GLN A 799 15.93 35.18 -14.66
CA GLN A 799 17.14 35.66 -14.00
C GLN A 799 17.78 36.85 -14.70
N ARG A 800 17.80 36.87 -16.03
CA ARG A 800 18.29 38.04 -16.79
C ARG A 800 17.54 39.31 -16.43
N ILE A 801 16.26 39.19 -16.09
CA ILE A 801 15.42 40.32 -15.67
C ILE A 801 15.67 40.64 -14.18
N ALA A 802 15.66 39.62 -13.33
CA ALA A 802 15.72 39.79 -11.88
C ALA A 802 17.12 40.22 -11.36
N LEU A 803 18.20 39.64 -11.91
CA LEU A 803 19.58 39.86 -11.45
C LEU A 803 20.25 41.07 -12.10
N TRP A 804 19.63 41.70 -13.11
CA TRP A 804 20.18 42.87 -13.81
C TRP A 804 20.48 44.05 -12.87
N HIS A 805 19.82 44.10 -11.71
CA HIS A 805 19.88 45.22 -10.76
C HIS A 805 20.91 45.00 -9.63
N ALA A 806 21.64 43.89 -9.63
CA ALA A 806 22.64 43.61 -8.58
C ALA A 806 23.99 44.26 -8.91
N GLU A 807 24.47 45.14 -8.03
CA GLU A 807 25.79 45.78 -8.19
C GLU A 807 26.94 44.96 -7.57
N THR A 808 26.65 44.04 -6.65
CA THR A 808 27.64 43.23 -5.92
C THR A 808 27.31 41.74 -5.97
N ARG A 809 28.32 40.87 -5.86
CA ARG A 809 28.14 39.40 -5.83
C ARG A 809 27.30 38.94 -4.64
N PHE A 810 27.44 39.59 -3.49
CA PHE A 810 26.58 39.35 -2.34
C PHE A 810 25.12 39.75 -2.64
N GLY A 811 24.91 40.87 -3.33
CA GLY A 811 23.59 41.27 -3.84
C GLY A 811 22.98 40.24 -4.80
N GLU A 812 23.78 39.68 -5.72
CA GLU A 812 23.34 38.59 -6.61
C GLU A 812 22.91 37.35 -5.82
N PHE A 813 23.65 36.97 -4.78
CA PHE A 813 23.30 35.86 -3.90
C PHE A 813 21.97 36.11 -3.15
N CYS A 814 21.79 37.30 -2.58
CA CYS A 814 20.56 37.67 -1.89
C CYS A 814 19.34 37.66 -2.83
N LEU A 815 19.49 38.17 -4.06
CA LEU A 815 18.42 38.13 -5.07
C LEU A 815 18.15 36.71 -5.58
N ALA A 816 19.17 35.85 -5.69
CA ALA A 816 18.99 34.44 -6.04
C ALA A 816 18.17 33.71 -4.95
N ILE A 817 18.47 33.94 -3.67
CA ILE A 817 17.66 33.42 -2.54
C ILE A 817 16.20 33.87 -2.69
N LEU A 818 15.97 35.18 -2.89
CA LEU A 818 14.63 35.72 -3.02
C LEU A 818 13.87 35.06 -4.18
N ASN A 819 14.51 34.88 -5.33
CA ASN A 819 13.92 34.19 -6.47
C ASN A 819 13.57 32.73 -6.16
N THR A 820 14.47 31.99 -5.51
CA THR A 820 14.20 30.61 -5.08
C THR A 820 13.01 30.54 -4.13
N ILE A 821 12.92 31.46 -3.16
CA ILE A 821 11.81 31.55 -2.20
C ILE A 821 10.50 31.88 -2.94
N ILE A 822 10.48 32.85 -3.84
CA ILE A 822 9.28 33.22 -4.60
C ILE A 822 8.78 32.02 -5.44
N LEU A 823 9.66 31.34 -6.15
CA LEU A 823 9.29 30.15 -6.93
C LEU A 823 8.82 29.01 -6.04
N GLY A 824 9.45 28.80 -4.88
CA GLY A 824 9.03 27.82 -3.88
C GLY A 824 7.65 28.12 -3.30
N LEU A 825 7.39 29.38 -2.93
CA LEU A 825 6.09 29.84 -2.42
C LEU A 825 5.01 29.73 -3.49
N LEU A 826 5.31 30.10 -4.74
CA LEU A 826 4.38 29.94 -5.86
C LEU A 826 4.04 28.46 -6.10
N THR A 827 5.04 27.58 -6.05
CA THR A 827 4.83 26.13 -6.14
C THR A 827 3.93 25.62 -5.01
N ALA A 828 4.20 26.05 -3.77
CA ALA A 828 3.40 25.66 -2.61
C ALA A 828 1.96 26.18 -2.69
N LEU A 829 1.76 27.43 -3.10
CA LEU A 829 0.45 28.04 -3.28
C LEU A 829 -0.37 27.33 -4.37
N LEU A 830 0.25 27.07 -5.53
CA LEU A 830 -0.42 26.37 -6.62
C LEU A 830 -0.70 24.92 -6.25
N SER A 831 0.21 24.22 -5.58
CA SER A 831 -0.04 22.86 -5.13
C SER A 831 -1.10 22.76 -4.04
N TRP A 832 -1.25 23.78 -3.19
CA TRP A 832 -2.33 23.83 -2.22
C TRP A 832 -3.67 24.00 -2.92
N ARG A 833 -3.72 24.83 -3.97
CA ARG A 833 -4.96 25.12 -4.70
C ARG A 833 -5.34 24.04 -5.72
N ALA A 834 -4.34 23.39 -6.31
CA ALA A 834 -4.49 22.30 -7.26
C ALA A 834 -4.33 20.97 -6.54
N GLY A 835 -5.46 20.47 -6.00
CA GLY A 835 -5.54 19.16 -5.39
C GLY A 835 -5.09 18.06 -6.36
N VAL A 836 -4.47 17.01 -5.81
CA VAL A 836 -3.90 15.90 -6.60
C VAL A 836 -4.97 15.08 -7.33
N ASN A 837 -6.23 15.16 -6.87
CA ASN A 837 -7.39 14.48 -7.43
C ASN A 837 -8.28 15.43 -8.27
N GLU A 838 -8.47 16.67 -7.82
CA GLU A 838 -9.38 17.66 -8.42
C GLU A 838 -9.08 17.92 -9.91
N PHE A 839 -7.80 18.10 -10.24
CA PHE A 839 -7.36 18.40 -11.61
C PHE A 839 -6.93 17.14 -12.36
N THR A 840 -7.75 16.09 -12.32
CA THR A 840 -7.53 14.81 -13.06
C THR A 840 -8.69 14.52 -14.01
N LEU A 841 -8.57 13.47 -14.81
CA LEU A 841 -9.69 12.98 -15.63
C LEU A 841 -10.74 12.20 -14.81
N HIS A 842 -10.47 11.90 -13.54
CA HIS A 842 -11.37 11.12 -12.69
C HIS A 842 -12.76 11.76 -12.58
N HIS A 843 -12.86 13.05 -12.25
CA HIS A 843 -14.16 13.72 -12.11
C HIS A 843 -14.98 13.71 -13.40
N PHE A 844 -14.31 13.93 -14.54
CA PHE A 844 -14.96 13.87 -15.84
C PHE A 844 -15.56 12.47 -16.08
N TYR A 845 -14.74 11.44 -15.88
CA TYR A 845 -15.14 10.04 -16.02
C TYR A 845 -16.26 9.64 -15.05
N ARG A 846 -16.10 9.94 -13.76
CA ARG A 846 -17.08 9.70 -12.69
C ARG A 846 -18.45 10.30 -13.02
N ASN A 847 -18.50 11.57 -13.42
CA ASN A 847 -19.76 12.25 -13.69
C ASN A 847 -20.49 11.66 -14.92
N ARG A 848 -19.74 11.20 -15.93
CA ARG A 848 -20.30 10.52 -17.11
C ARG A 848 -20.87 9.15 -16.75
N LEU A 849 -20.18 8.39 -15.91
CA LEU A 849 -20.70 7.13 -15.38
C LEU A 849 -21.96 7.31 -14.53
N ILE A 850 -21.96 8.28 -13.60
CA ILE A 850 -23.12 8.58 -12.76
C ILE A 850 -24.33 8.91 -13.63
N ARG A 851 -24.17 9.76 -14.64
CA ARG A 851 -25.26 10.11 -15.57
C ARG A 851 -25.76 8.90 -16.35
N ALA A 852 -24.86 8.06 -16.87
CA ALA A 852 -25.23 6.93 -17.71
C ALA A 852 -25.90 5.81 -16.92
N TYR A 853 -25.36 5.45 -15.76
CA TYR A 853 -25.80 4.28 -14.98
C TYR A 853 -26.72 4.66 -13.82
N LEU A 854 -26.36 5.63 -12.99
CA LEU A 854 -27.21 6.01 -11.85
C LEU A 854 -28.34 6.95 -12.25
N GLY A 855 -28.13 7.81 -13.25
CA GLY A 855 -29.17 8.67 -13.82
C GLY A 855 -30.30 7.89 -14.50
N ALA A 856 -29.98 6.73 -15.08
CA ALA A 856 -30.95 5.85 -15.76
C ALA A 856 -32.12 5.41 -14.88
N THR A 857 -31.88 5.31 -13.57
CA THR A 857 -32.84 4.78 -12.60
C THR A 857 -33.68 5.88 -11.93
N ARG A 858 -33.46 7.16 -12.27
CA ARG A 858 -34.33 8.26 -11.86
C ARG A 858 -35.64 8.19 -12.65
N ARG A 859 -36.75 8.60 -12.02
CA ARG A 859 -37.99 8.85 -12.78
C ARG A 859 -37.77 10.02 -13.73
N ARG A 860 -38.24 9.87 -14.97
CA ARG A 860 -38.06 10.87 -16.03
C ARG A 860 -38.59 12.25 -15.62
N THR A 861 -39.78 12.30 -15.02
CA THR A 861 -40.42 13.54 -14.55
C THR A 861 -39.56 14.28 -13.53
N ASP A 862 -39.02 13.54 -12.56
CA ASP A 862 -38.29 14.12 -11.43
C ASP A 862 -36.93 14.64 -11.90
N ARG A 863 -36.24 13.86 -12.75
CA ARG A 863 -34.96 14.24 -13.31
C ARG A 863 -35.06 15.42 -14.28
N MET A 864 -36.15 15.53 -15.05
CA MET A 864 -36.37 16.70 -15.92
C MET A 864 -36.50 18.01 -15.15
N GLN A 865 -36.94 17.96 -13.88
CA GLN A 865 -37.07 19.15 -13.02
C GLN A 865 -35.75 19.53 -12.35
N THR A 866 -34.88 18.56 -12.05
CA THR A 866 -33.65 18.79 -11.26
C THR A 866 -32.37 18.78 -12.09
N ALA A 867 -32.34 18.12 -13.24
CA ALA A 867 -31.16 18.04 -14.08
C ALA A 867 -30.86 19.38 -14.77
N ASN A 868 -29.58 19.70 -14.84
CA ASN A 868 -29.11 20.85 -15.60
C ASN A 868 -29.29 20.59 -17.10
N SER A 869 -30.05 21.45 -17.79
CA SER A 869 -30.39 21.27 -19.20
C SER A 869 -29.20 21.39 -20.16
N PHE A 870 -28.15 22.10 -19.78
CA PHE A 870 -26.96 22.30 -20.61
C PHE A 870 -25.97 21.14 -20.52
N THR A 871 -25.68 20.68 -19.30
CA THR A 871 -24.69 19.60 -19.05
C THR A 871 -25.32 18.21 -19.02
N GLY A 872 -26.63 18.14 -18.76
CA GLY A 872 -27.36 16.90 -18.52
C GLY A 872 -27.02 16.22 -17.18
N PHE A 873 -26.30 16.88 -16.28
CA PHE A 873 -25.97 16.36 -14.94
C PHE A 873 -27.02 16.73 -13.90
N ASP A 874 -27.21 15.86 -12.92
CA ASP A 874 -28.10 16.06 -11.77
C ASP A 874 -27.36 15.59 -10.51
N SER A 875 -27.31 16.44 -9.48
CA SER A 875 -26.67 16.10 -8.20
C SER A 875 -27.39 14.98 -7.46
N LYS A 876 -28.67 14.74 -7.77
CA LYS A 876 -29.47 13.64 -7.21
C LYS A 876 -29.34 12.32 -7.98
N ASP A 877 -28.54 12.28 -9.05
CA ASP A 877 -28.25 11.03 -9.76
C ASP A 877 -27.42 10.08 -8.87
N ASP A 878 -26.56 10.61 -7.99
CA ASP A 878 -25.70 9.83 -7.11
C ASP A 878 -26.38 9.50 -5.76
N ILE A 879 -25.93 8.44 -5.09
CA ILE A 879 -26.51 7.95 -3.83
C ILE A 879 -25.39 7.72 -2.81
N PRO A 880 -25.47 8.25 -1.58
CA PRO A 880 -24.52 7.93 -0.52
C PRO A 880 -24.42 6.42 -0.28
N LEU A 881 -23.22 5.86 -0.15
CA LEU A 881 -23.06 4.41 -0.01
C LEU A 881 -23.68 3.88 1.30
N GLU A 882 -23.69 4.68 2.36
CA GLU A 882 -24.35 4.37 3.63
C GLU A 882 -25.89 4.21 3.52
N ASP A 883 -26.53 4.76 2.48
CA ASP A 883 -28.00 4.69 2.36
C ASP A 883 -28.49 3.26 2.12
N PHE A 884 -27.61 2.37 1.65
CA PHE A 884 -27.90 0.96 1.43
C PHE A 884 -27.98 0.13 2.73
N VAL A 885 -27.71 0.73 3.89
CA VAL A 885 -28.01 0.11 5.21
C VAL A 885 -29.24 0.69 5.90
N LYS A 886 -29.83 1.77 5.35
CA LYS A 886 -31.02 2.40 5.91
C LYS A 886 -32.26 1.54 5.62
N LYS A 887 -33.32 1.69 6.43
CA LYS A 887 -34.54 0.85 6.47
C LYS A 887 -35.32 0.72 5.14
N SER A 888 -34.90 1.35 4.05
CA SER A 888 -35.60 1.34 2.76
C SER A 888 -35.01 0.37 1.73
N TYR A 889 -33.83 -0.22 1.97
CA TYR A 889 -33.15 -1.11 1.02
C TYR A 889 -33.10 -2.57 1.49
N TYR A 890 -33.54 -3.49 0.62
CA TYR A 890 -33.58 -4.93 0.89
C TYR A 890 -33.06 -5.78 -0.28
N GLY A 891 -32.22 -5.20 -1.13
CA GLY A 891 -31.54 -5.95 -2.20
C GLY A 891 -30.24 -6.61 -1.73
N PRO A 892 -29.45 -7.17 -2.66
CA PRO A 892 -28.13 -7.71 -2.35
C PRO A 892 -27.22 -6.67 -1.70
N TYR A 893 -26.40 -7.10 -0.75
CA TYR A 893 -25.40 -6.28 -0.09
C TYR A 893 -24.28 -5.89 -1.08
N PRO A 894 -24.05 -4.59 -1.35
CA PRO A 894 -23.02 -4.10 -2.26
C PRO A 894 -21.59 -4.35 -1.76
N LEU A 895 -20.76 -4.95 -2.61
CA LEU A 895 -19.31 -5.03 -2.43
C LEU A 895 -18.63 -4.44 -3.68
N ILE A 896 -18.06 -3.26 -3.56
CA ILE A 896 -17.38 -2.56 -4.66
C ILE A 896 -15.89 -2.66 -4.42
N ASN A 897 -15.22 -3.49 -5.22
CA ASN A 897 -13.82 -3.83 -5.03
C ASN A 897 -12.92 -2.83 -5.77
N THR A 898 -11.87 -2.40 -5.10
CA THR A 898 -10.82 -1.50 -5.62
C THR A 898 -9.45 -2.04 -5.24
N ALA A 899 -8.40 -1.62 -5.94
CA ALA A 899 -7.04 -2.00 -5.58
C ALA A 899 -6.37 -0.89 -4.76
N LEU A 900 -5.93 -1.22 -3.55
CA LEU A 900 -4.99 -0.43 -2.77
C LEU A 900 -3.60 -0.60 -3.36
N ASN A 901 -3.02 0.45 -3.93
CA ASN A 901 -1.69 0.39 -4.50
C ASN A 901 -0.60 0.39 -3.41
N ALA A 902 0.27 -0.60 -3.46
CA ALA A 902 1.32 -0.86 -2.48
C ALA A 902 2.64 -1.17 -3.21
N THR A 903 3.18 -0.22 -3.99
CA THR A 903 4.44 -0.44 -4.73
C THR A 903 5.68 -0.37 -3.85
N VAL A 904 5.54 0.22 -2.65
CA VAL A 904 6.56 0.23 -1.61
C VAL A 904 6.03 -0.64 -0.46
N VAL A 905 6.51 -1.89 -0.37
CA VAL A 905 6.19 -2.81 0.73
C VAL A 905 7.50 -3.24 1.38
N SER A 906 7.52 -3.21 2.72
CA SER A 906 8.70 -3.60 3.49
C SER A 906 8.90 -5.13 3.50
N GLU A 907 7.84 -5.87 3.21
CA GLU A 907 7.79 -7.32 3.25
C GLU A 907 7.96 -7.96 1.87
N LEU A 908 8.90 -8.90 1.81
CA LEU A 908 9.35 -9.56 0.58
C LEU A 908 8.28 -10.44 -0.06
N ASP A 909 7.35 -10.98 0.74
CA ASP A 909 6.24 -11.84 0.31
C ASP A 909 5.22 -11.11 -0.59
N ARG A 910 5.29 -9.78 -0.66
CA ARG A 910 4.29 -8.93 -1.35
C ARG A 910 4.88 -8.02 -2.43
N GLN A 911 6.19 -8.09 -2.67
CA GLN A 911 6.86 -7.26 -3.69
C GLN A 911 6.34 -7.49 -5.10
N ASP A 912 5.89 -8.71 -5.41
CA ASP A 912 5.35 -9.04 -6.74
C ASP A 912 3.90 -8.60 -6.93
N ARG A 913 3.11 -8.53 -5.84
CA ARG A 913 1.68 -8.21 -5.91
C ARG A 913 1.44 -6.72 -6.12
N LYS A 914 2.24 -5.88 -5.45
CA LYS A 914 2.19 -4.40 -5.47
C LYS A 914 0.80 -3.78 -5.20
N ALA A 915 -0.20 -4.56 -4.76
CA ALA A 915 -1.55 -4.11 -4.43
C ALA A 915 -2.27 -5.08 -3.48
N GLU A 916 -3.35 -4.59 -2.86
CA GLU A 916 -4.30 -5.36 -2.05
C GLU A 916 -5.76 -5.02 -2.37
N SER A 917 -6.68 -5.88 -1.92
CA SER A 917 -8.12 -5.60 -1.91
C SER A 917 -8.47 -4.45 -0.98
N PHE A 918 -9.04 -3.38 -1.53
CA PHE A 918 -9.72 -2.33 -0.79
C PHE A 918 -11.19 -2.34 -1.13
N LEU A 919 -12.04 -2.45 -0.11
CA LEU A 919 -13.47 -2.63 -0.25
C LEU A 919 -14.20 -1.33 0.11
N PHE A 920 -15.10 -0.91 -0.77
CA PHE A 920 -16.19 0.00 -0.45
C PHE A 920 -17.46 -0.82 -0.23
N SER A 921 -17.99 -0.77 1.00
CA SER A 921 -19.28 -1.38 1.35
C SER A 921 -20.16 -0.38 2.12
N PRO A 922 -21.49 -0.59 2.19
CA PRO A 922 -22.37 0.33 2.91
C PRO A 922 -22.10 0.51 4.40
N LEU A 923 -21.58 -0.51 5.10
CA LEU A 923 -21.25 -0.40 6.52
C LEU A 923 -19.84 0.13 6.74
N PHE A 924 -18.85 -0.47 6.04
CA PHE A 924 -17.44 -0.20 6.28
C PHE A 924 -16.64 -0.08 4.98
N CYS A 925 -15.68 0.84 4.98
CA CYS A 925 -14.70 0.99 3.90
C CYS A 925 -13.29 0.70 4.46
N GLY A 926 -12.47 0.00 3.68
CA GLY A 926 -11.12 -0.32 4.12
C GLY A 926 -10.51 -1.57 3.49
N PHE A 927 -9.43 -2.02 4.11
CA PHE A 927 -8.66 -3.20 3.71
C PHE A 927 -8.15 -3.93 4.96
N ASP A 928 -7.70 -5.16 4.78
CA ASP A 928 -7.19 -5.97 5.88
C ASP A 928 -6.18 -7.02 5.40
N PHE A 929 -4.95 -6.92 5.92
CA PHE A 929 -3.81 -7.79 5.62
C PHE A 929 -3.67 -8.97 6.60
N SER A 930 -4.59 -9.12 7.57
CA SER A 930 -4.43 -9.91 8.80
C SER A 930 -4.68 -11.41 8.67
N ALA A 931 -5.18 -11.92 7.54
CA ALA A 931 -5.67 -13.31 7.46
C ALA A 931 -4.62 -14.36 7.89
N THR A 932 -3.32 -14.06 7.70
CA THR A 932 -2.20 -14.96 7.96
C THR A 932 -1.22 -14.50 9.04
N ARG A 933 -1.39 -13.32 9.66
CA ARG A 933 -0.41 -12.78 10.64
C ARG A 933 -0.95 -12.76 12.07
N ALA A 934 -0.13 -13.27 13.00
CA ALA A 934 -0.40 -13.26 14.44
C ALA A 934 -0.29 -11.85 15.08
N ALA A 935 0.34 -10.89 14.39
CA ALA A 935 0.54 -9.53 14.89
C ALA A 935 -0.46 -8.54 14.29
N ALA A 936 -1.17 -7.81 15.14
CA ALA A 936 -2.05 -6.71 14.75
C ALA A 936 -1.31 -5.53 14.09
N TYR A 937 0.01 -5.42 14.28
CA TYR A 937 0.84 -4.30 13.82
C TYR A 937 1.97 -4.76 12.88
N ASP A 938 2.37 -3.87 11.98
CA ASP A 938 3.60 -4.01 11.19
C ASP A 938 4.85 -3.62 12.00
N LYS A 939 6.05 -3.79 11.41
CA LYS A 939 7.34 -3.43 12.03
C LYS A 939 7.44 -1.94 12.40
N ASN A 940 6.60 -1.09 11.81
CA ASN A 940 6.57 0.35 12.04
C ASN A 940 5.47 0.74 13.05
N GLY A 941 4.72 -0.23 13.58
CA GLY A 941 3.61 -0.06 14.51
C GLY A 941 2.39 0.63 13.88
N VAL A 942 2.15 0.42 12.59
CA VAL A 942 0.88 0.70 11.90
C VAL A 942 0.06 -0.59 11.89
N SER A 943 -1.25 -0.51 12.12
CA SER A 943 -2.13 -1.69 12.11
C SER A 943 -2.05 -2.44 10.78
N ASN A 944 -2.11 -3.77 10.76
CA ASN A 944 -2.21 -4.56 9.53
C ASN A 944 -3.63 -4.53 8.91
N TYR A 945 -4.57 -3.80 9.49
CA TYR A 945 -5.92 -3.65 8.98
C TYR A 945 -6.43 -2.23 9.17
N GLY A 946 -7.46 -1.86 8.41
CA GLY A 946 -8.03 -0.52 8.45
C GLY A 946 -9.43 -0.45 7.86
N TYR A 947 -10.40 -1.11 8.47
CA TYR A 947 -11.81 -0.81 8.21
C TYR A 947 -12.29 0.36 9.07
N ARG A 948 -13.11 1.23 8.47
CA ARG A 948 -13.73 2.40 9.08
C ARG A 948 -15.20 2.51 8.68
N PRO A 949 -16.08 3.11 9.51
CA PRO A 949 -17.47 3.35 9.15
C PRO A 949 -17.58 4.15 7.86
N THR A 950 -18.43 3.68 6.93
CA THR A 950 -18.59 4.30 5.61
C THR A 950 -19.13 5.72 5.69
N SER A 951 -20.00 6.02 6.66
CA SER A 951 -20.60 7.36 6.86
C SER A 951 -19.56 8.47 7.04
N GLU A 952 -18.43 8.17 7.69
CA GLU A 952 -17.40 9.15 8.05
C GLU A 952 -16.12 9.02 7.21
N PHE A 953 -15.90 7.86 6.58
CA PHE A 953 -14.68 7.60 5.81
C PHE A 953 -14.61 8.52 4.60
N GLY A 954 -13.51 9.26 4.43
CA GLY A 954 -13.34 10.17 3.30
C GLY A 954 -14.48 11.19 3.10
N GLY A 955 -15.22 11.55 4.16
CA GLY A 955 -16.38 12.44 4.08
C GLY A 955 -17.68 11.77 3.60
N GLY A 956 -17.75 10.43 3.58
CA GLY A 956 -18.92 9.64 3.17
C GLY A 956 -18.96 9.38 1.67
N PRO A 957 -18.28 8.33 1.15
CA PRO A 957 -18.25 8.05 -0.28
C PRO A 957 -19.66 7.73 -0.80
N THR A 958 -19.90 8.16 -2.03
CA THR A 958 -21.12 7.79 -2.77
C THR A 958 -20.88 6.52 -3.59
N LEU A 959 -21.99 5.87 -3.99
CA LEU A 959 -21.98 4.75 -4.92
C LEU A 959 -21.25 5.12 -6.22
N GLY A 960 -21.50 6.32 -6.76
CA GLY A 960 -20.85 6.82 -7.96
C GLY A 960 -19.34 7.01 -7.82
N THR A 961 -18.87 7.50 -6.68
CA THR A 961 -17.43 7.61 -6.40
C THR A 961 -16.77 6.24 -6.29
N ALA A 962 -17.36 5.31 -5.53
CA ALA A 962 -16.83 3.95 -5.39
C ALA A 962 -16.78 3.22 -6.75
N MET A 963 -17.85 3.33 -7.55
CA MET A 963 -17.93 2.79 -8.91
C MET A 963 -16.82 3.35 -9.82
N ALA A 964 -16.59 4.67 -9.80
CA ALA A 964 -15.58 5.30 -10.64
C ALA A 964 -14.16 4.93 -10.23
N ILE A 965 -13.87 4.81 -8.92
CA ILE A 965 -12.56 4.35 -8.44
C ILE A 965 -12.34 2.87 -8.82
N SER A 966 -13.38 2.04 -8.69
CA SER A 966 -13.34 0.63 -9.10
C SER A 966 -13.10 0.44 -10.60
N GLY A 967 -13.49 1.41 -11.44
CA GLY A 967 -13.25 1.40 -12.88
C GLY A 967 -12.05 2.22 -13.36
N ALA A 968 -11.18 2.67 -12.45
CA ALA A 968 -10.02 3.52 -12.75
C ALA A 968 -8.85 2.74 -13.38
N ALA A 969 -9.09 2.10 -14.52
CA ALA A 969 -8.15 1.17 -15.18
C ALA A 969 -6.83 1.84 -15.62
N VAL A 970 -6.84 3.16 -15.83
CA VAL A 970 -5.63 3.92 -16.20
C VAL A 970 -5.15 4.75 -15.00
N ASN A 971 -4.03 4.34 -14.39
CA ASN A 971 -3.44 5.01 -13.24
C ASN A 971 -1.90 4.87 -13.20
N PRO A 972 -1.13 5.79 -12.60
CA PRO A 972 0.32 5.63 -12.48
C PRO A 972 0.74 4.40 -11.64
N ASN A 973 -0.09 4.06 -10.65
CA ASN A 973 0.06 2.85 -9.85
C ASN A 973 -1.10 1.89 -10.18
N MET A 974 -0.77 0.70 -10.70
CA MET A 974 -1.71 -0.31 -11.21
C MET A 974 -1.43 -1.69 -10.61
N GLY A 975 -1.10 -1.76 -9.32
CA GLY A 975 -0.69 -3.01 -8.69
C GLY A 975 0.45 -3.70 -9.43
N TYR A 976 0.27 -4.98 -9.78
CA TYR A 976 1.29 -5.80 -10.46
C TYR A 976 1.69 -5.27 -11.85
N HIS A 977 0.83 -4.48 -12.51
CA HIS A 977 1.11 -3.81 -13.79
C HIS A 977 1.96 -2.53 -13.64
N SER A 978 2.30 -2.12 -12.42
CA SER A 978 3.03 -0.87 -12.19
C SER A 978 4.46 -0.91 -12.74
N ALA A 979 4.73 -0.03 -13.71
CA ALA A 979 6.06 0.26 -14.26
C ALA A 979 6.39 1.75 -14.13
N THR A 980 7.59 2.08 -13.64
CA THR A 980 8.02 3.47 -13.36
C THR A 980 7.96 4.38 -14.60
N ALA A 981 8.32 3.85 -15.78
CA ALA A 981 8.28 4.58 -17.04
C ALA A 981 6.84 4.98 -17.43
N THR A 982 5.90 4.03 -17.34
CA THR A 982 4.48 4.27 -17.61
C THR A 982 3.87 5.22 -16.57
N ALA A 983 4.20 5.02 -15.29
CA ALA A 983 3.75 5.88 -14.20
C ALA A 983 4.14 7.34 -14.43
N PHE A 984 5.37 7.59 -14.85
CA PHE A 984 5.86 8.91 -15.20
C PHE A 984 5.02 9.55 -16.32
N LEU A 985 4.80 8.84 -17.44
CA LEU A 985 4.03 9.36 -18.57
C LEU A 985 2.58 9.67 -18.20
N LEU A 986 1.90 8.73 -17.54
CA LEU A 986 0.51 8.91 -17.12
C LEU A 986 0.36 10.09 -16.15
N SER A 987 1.34 10.31 -15.28
CA SER A 987 1.35 11.42 -14.33
C SER A 987 1.59 12.77 -15.02
N VAL A 988 2.61 12.86 -15.89
CA VAL A 988 2.95 14.09 -16.62
C VAL A 988 1.85 14.52 -17.58
N PHE A 989 1.22 13.56 -18.28
CA PHE A 989 0.11 13.83 -19.19
C PHE A 989 -1.26 13.80 -18.50
N ASN A 990 -1.26 13.69 -17.17
CA ASN A 990 -2.45 13.70 -16.33
C ASN A 990 -3.56 12.74 -16.82
N VAL A 991 -3.14 11.60 -17.35
CA VAL A 991 -4.04 10.51 -17.74
C VAL A 991 -4.09 9.53 -16.58
N LYS A 992 -4.63 10.01 -15.46
CA LYS A 992 -4.85 9.22 -14.26
C LYS A 992 -6.31 9.29 -13.85
N LEU A 993 -6.82 8.12 -13.48
CA LEU A 993 -8.17 7.92 -12.96
C LEU A 993 -8.15 7.43 -11.52
N GLY A 994 -7.00 7.02 -10.96
CA GLY A 994 -6.92 6.61 -9.56
C GLY A 994 -7.10 7.78 -8.59
N TRP A 995 -7.29 7.45 -7.32
CA TRP A 995 -7.75 8.39 -6.31
C TRP A 995 -6.90 8.30 -5.04
N TRP A 996 -6.37 9.43 -4.58
CA TRP A 996 -5.69 9.52 -3.29
C TRP A 996 -6.70 9.81 -2.18
N ILE A 997 -6.83 8.93 -1.19
CA ILE A 997 -7.78 9.08 -0.07
C ILE A 997 -7.08 8.93 1.27
N GLY A 998 -7.67 9.49 2.33
CA GLY A 998 -7.17 9.34 3.69
C GLY A 998 -6.95 7.88 4.07
N ASN A 999 -5.78 7.55 4.60
CA ASN A 999 -5.48 6.19 5.01
C ASN A 999 -6.35 5.80 6.22
N PRO A 1000 -7.17 4.73 6.15
CA PRO A 1000 -8.07 4.33 7.24
C PRO A 1000 -7.34 3.99 8.55
N ARG A 1001 -6.04 3.72 8.48
CA ARG A 1001 -5.19 3.41 9.64
C ARG A 1001 -4.64 4.64 10.36
N THR A 1002 -4.79 5.82 9.78
CA THR A 1002 -4.20 7.07 10.28
C THR A 1002 -5.28 8.05 10.73
N LYS A 1003 -4.89 9.20 11.29
CA LYS A 1003 -5.82 10.27 11.69
C LYS A 1003 -6.49 10.97 10.49
N LYS A 1004 -5.94 10.81 9.28
CA LYS A 1004 -6.45 11.48 8.06
C LYS A 1004 -7.55 10.69 7.36
N TRP A 1005 -8.03 9.57 7.93
CA TRP A 1005 -9.02 8.68 7.31
C TRP A 1005 -10.35 9.33 6.89
N LYS A 1006 -10.74 10.44 7.55
CA LYS A 1006 -11.94 11.22 7.21
C LYS A 1006 -11.73 12.13 6.00
N ASN A 1007 -10.48 12.34 5.58
CA ASN A 1007 -10.18 13.29 4.51
C ASN A 1007 -10.39 12.64 3.13
N PRO A 1008 -11.20 13.24 2.24
CA PRO A 1008 -11.42 12.73 0.89
C PRO A 1008 -10.17 12.81 0.01
N GLU A 1009 -9.28 13.76 0.30
CA GLU A 1009 -8.04 13.99 -0.45
C GLU A 1009 -6.93 14.66 0.39
N PRO A 1010 -5.66 14.65 -0.08
CA PRO A 1010 -4.56 15.39 0.52
C PRO A 1010 -4.72 16.92 0.45
N PHE A 1011 -4.48 17.60 1.58
CA PHE A 1011 -4.50 19.07 1.62
C PHE A 1011 -3.36 19.73 0.82
N PHE A 1012 -2.20 19.07 0.73
CA PHE A 1012 -1.09 19.46 -0.15
C PHE A 1012 -0.79 18.32 -1.12
N GLY A 1013 -1.12 18.52 -2.40
CA GLY A 1013 -1.02 17.49 -3.45
C GLY A 1013 0.39 17.21 -3.97
N LEU A 1014 1.37 18.11 -3.79
CA LEU A 1014 2.68 18.03 -4.47
C LEU A 1014 3.42 16.74 -4.19
N ALA A 1015 3.49 16.33 -2.93
CA ALA A 1015 4.19 15.13 -2.52
C ALA A 1015 3.60 13.89 -3.19
N TYR A 1016 2.27 13.82 -3.30
CA TYR A 1016 1.54 12.73 -3.92
C TYR A 1016 1.63 12.76 -5.45
N LEU A 1017 1.66 13.94 -6.06
CA LEU A 1017 1.95 14.11 -7.49
C LEU A 1017 3.37 13.64 -7.84
N VAL A 1018 4.36 13.97 -7.01
CA VAL A 1018 5.74 13.48 -7.16
C VAL A 1018 5.79 11.97 -6.92
N SER A 1019 5.01 11.45 -5.97
CA SER A 1019 4.89 10.02 -5.71
C SER A 1019 4.33 9.26 -6.93
N ASP A 1020 3.29 9.81 -7.57
CA ASP A 1020 2.73 9.30 -8.83
C ASP A 1020 3.78 9.32 -9.96
N LEU A 1021 4.56 10.40 -10.11
CA LEU A 1021 5.62 10.53 -11.13
C LEU A 1021 6.70 9.45 -11.02
N ILE A 1022 7.04 9.02 -9.81
CA ILE A 1022 8.06 7.99 -9.56
C ILE A 1022 7.45 6.59 -9.38
N GLY A 1023 6.13 6.43 -9.53
CA GLY A 1023 5.42 5.16 -9.38
C GLY A 1023 5.50 4.58 -7.96
N LYS A 1024 5.52 5.44 -6.94
CA LYS A 1024 5.55 5.03 -5.53
C LYS A 1024 4.19 5.23 -4.86
N SER A 1025 3.75 4.21 -4.15
CA SER A 1025 2.63 4.27 -3.22
C SER A 1025 2.99 3.42 -2.01
N ASP A 1026 3.02 4.07 -0.84
CA ASP A 1026 3.33 3.45 0.44
C ASP A 1026 2.06 3.41 1.29
N ILE A 1027 1.64 2.20 1.66
CA ILE A 1027 0.45 1.95 2.45
C ILE A 1027 0.54 2.55 3.86
N SER A 1028 1.73 2.82 4.38
CA SER A 1028 1.95 3.42 5.71
C SER A 1028 1.83 4.95 5.73
N SER A 1029 1.69 5.58 4.56
CA SER A 1029 1.53 7.04 4.42
C SER A 1029 0.20 7.53 4.98
N GLU A 1030 0.08 8.84 5.27
CA GLU A 1030 -1.19 9.45 5.72
C GLU A 1030 -2.34 9.30 4.71
N TYR A 1031 -2.00 9.16 3.42
CA TYR A 1031 -2.94 8.96 2.33
C TYR A 1031 -2.50 7.78 1.48
N VAL A 1032 -3.47 7.06 0.92
CA VAL A 1032 -3.28 5.87 0.10
C VAL A 1032 -3.86 6.06 -1.29
N SER A 1033 -3.24 5.44 -2.30
CA SER A 1033 -3.69 5.49 -3.69
C SER A 1033 -4.56 4.29 -4.02
N LEU A 1034 -5.81 4.55 -4.44
CA LEU A 1034 -6.76 3.55 -4.90
C LEU A 1034 -6.87 3.57 -6.43
N SER A 1035 -7.11 2.40 -7.03
CA SER A 1035 -7.29 2.23 -8.47
C SER A 1035 -8.27 1.09 -8.79
N ASP A 1036 -8.41 0.75 -10.08
CA ASP A 1036 -9.30 -0.31 -10.55
C ASP A 1036 -9.15 -1.61 -9.73
N GLY A 1037 -10.27 -2.22 -9.36
CA GLY A 1037 -10.28 -3.49 -8.63
C GLY A 1037 -9.55 -4.61 -9.37
N GLY A 1038 -9.54 -4.58 -10.71
CA GLY A 1038 -8.86 -5.54 -11.57
C GLY A 1038 -7.34 -5.52 -11.47
N HIS A 1039 -6.74 -4.46 -10.95
CA HIS A 1039 -5.31 -4.46 -10.59
C HIS A 1039 -5.00 -5.37 -9.39
N PHE A 1040 -6.03 -5.79 -8.66
CA PHE A 1040 -5.94 -6.85 -7.66
C PHE A 1040 -6.76 -8.06 -8.13
N ASP A 1041 -8.07 -8.03 -8.02
CA ASP A 1041 -8.95 -9.15 -8.36
C ASP A 1041 -9.99 -8.69 -9.38
N ASN A 1042 -9.77 -9.04 -10.66
CA ASN A 1042 -10.66 -8.64 -11.74
C ASN A 1042 -12.00 -9.39 -11.73
N MET A 1043 -12.09 -10.52 -11.03
CA MET A 1043 -13.31 -11.34 -10.95
C MET A 1043 -14.28 -10.86 -9.86
N GLY A 1044 -13.79 -10.13 -8.86
CA GLY A 1044 -14.58 -9.79 -7.66
C GLY A 1044 -14.88 -11.03 -6.81
N LEU A 1045 -14.05 -12.07 -6.91
CA LEU A 1045 -14.19 -13.36 -6.26
C LEU A 1045 -13.57 -13.36 -4.85
N TYR A 1046 -12.47 -12.64 -4.65
CA TYR A 1046 -11.64 -12.68 -3.45
C TYR A 1046 -12.42 -12.34 -2.18
N GLU A 1047 -13.16 -11.22 -2.18
CA GLU A 1047 -13.96 -10.77 -1.04
C GLU A 1047 -15.21 -11.64 -0.77
N LEU A 1048 -15.72 -12.36 -1.78
CA LEU A 1048 -16.79 -13.34 -1.62
C LEU A 1048 -16.27 -14.63 -1.00
N VAL A 1049 -15.11 -15.10 -1.44
CA VAL A 1049 -14.42 -16.25 -0.84
C VAL A 1049 -14.09 -15.96 0.62
N ARG A 1050 -13.64 -14.74 0.94
CA ARG A 1050 -13.41 -14.29 2.32
C ARG A 1050 -14.65 -14.40 3.21
N ARG A 1051 -15.84 -14.19 2.65
CA ARG A 1051 -17.15 -14.28 3.33
C ARG A 1051 -17.74 -15.71 3.38
N ARG A 1052 -17.00 -16.71 2.89
CA ARG A 1052 -17.43 -18.12 2.85
C ARG A 1052 -18.78 -18.34 2.14
N CYS A 1053 -19.00 -17.64 1.02
CA CYS A 1053 -20.21 -17.85 0.22
C CYS A 1053 -20.33 -19.30 -0.25
N SER A 1054 -21.47 -19.93 0.06
CA SER A 1054 -21.76 -21.32 -0.32
C SER A 1054 -22.00 -21.49 -1.82
N LEU A 1055 -22.56 -20.47 -2.46
CA LEU A 1055 -22.80 -20.43 -3.90
C LEU A 1055 -22.31 -19.09 -4.45
N ILE A 1056 -21.42 -19.12 -5.43
CA ILE A 1056 -20.95 -17.94 -6.15
C ILE A 1056 -21.29 -18.11 -7.62
N ILE A 1057 -22.09 -17.19 -8.16
CA ILE A 1057 -22.30 -17.04 -9.60
C ILE A 1057 -21.35 -15.94 -10.07
N LEU A 1058 -20.31 -16.32 -10.79
CA LEU A 1058 -19.31 -15.41 -11.34
C LEU A 1058 -19.54 -15.26 -12.84
N SER A 1059 -19.81 -14.02 -13.26
CA SER A 1059 -19.82 -13.67 -14.67
C SER A 1059 -18.51 -12.99 -15.04
N ASP A 1060 -17.79 -13.63 -15.96
CA ASP A 1060 -16.55 -13.14 -16.52
C ASP A 1060 -16.73 -12.65 -17.96
N ALA A 1061 -16.59 -11.34 -18.08
CA ALA A 1061 -16.55 -10.59 -19.32
C ALA A 1061 -15.22 -9.85 -19.53
N GLU A 1062 -14.13 -10.32 -18.94
CA GLU A 1062 -12.75 -9.90 -19.23
C GLU A 1062 -12.34 -10.27 -20.66
N GLU A 1063 -11.34 -9.55 -21.18
CA GLU A 1063 -10.76 -9.81 -22.50
C GLU A 1063 -9.80 -10.96 -22.37
N ASP A 1064 -10.06 -12.03 -23.10
CA ASP A 1064 -9.31 -13.27 -22.99
C ASP A 1064 -9.19 -13.92 -24.37
N ASP A 1065 -8.56 -13.22 -25.31
CA ASP A 1065 -8.38 -13.68 -26.70
C ASP A 1065 -7.63 -15.02 -26.77
N LYS A 1066 -6.72 -15.27 -25.82
CA LYS A 1066 -5.99 -16.54 -25.69
C LYS A 1066 -6.74 -17.63 -24.91
N SER A 1067 -7.91 -17.32 -24.35
CA SER A 1067 -8.73 -18.24 -23.57
C SER A 1067 -7.96 -18.90 -22.40
N LEU A 1068 -7.13 -18.12 -21.70
CA LEU A 1068 -6.28 -18.59 -20.59
C LEU A 1068 -6.99 -18.51 -19.23
N CYS A 1069 -8.09 -17.76 -19.13
CA CYS A 1069 -8.77 -17.45 -17.87
C CYS A 1069 -7.80 -16.88 -16.80
N GLU A 1070 -6.91 -15.97 -17.20
CA GLU A 1070 -5.85 -15.44 -16.32
C GLU A 1070 -6.41 -14.78 -15.04
N GLY A 1071 -7.47 -13.98 -15.17
CA GLY A 1071 -8.14 -13.34 -14.03
C GLY A 1071 -8.65 -14.35 -13.00
N LEU A 1072 -9.26 -15.45 -13.45
CA LEU A 1072 -9.70 -16.54 -12.57
C LEU A 1072 -8.50 -17.25 -11.92
N ALA A 1073 -7.48 -17.60 -12.71
CA ALA A 1073 -6.29 -18.29 -12.20
C ALA A 1073 -5.54 -17.46 -11.13
N MET A 1074 -5.44 -16.14 -11.34
CA MET A 1074 -4.89 -15.18 -10.38
C MET A 1074 -5.72 -15.14 -9.08
N ALA A 1075 -7.05 -15.04 -9.18
CA ALA A 1075 -7.94 -15.02 -8.02
C ALA A 1075 -7.84 -16.32 -7.20
N VAL A 1076 -7.90 -17.49 -7.86
CA VAL A 1076 -7.76 -18.81 -7.21
C VAL A 1076 -6.42 -18.91 -6.47
N ARG A 1077 -5.31 -18.51 -7.09
CA ARG A 1077 -3.98 -18.55 -6.46
C ARG A 1077 -3.93 -17.69 -5.19
N ARG A 1078 -4.54 -16.51 -5.21
CA ARG A 1078 -4.58 -15.61 -4.05
C ARG A 1078 -5.46 -16.13 -2.94
N CYS A 1079 -6.66 -16.63 -3.26
CA CYS A 1079 -7.53 -17.27 -2.27
C CYS A 1079 -6.85 -18.47 -1.58
N ARG A 1080 -6.06 -19.25 -2.32
CA ARG A 1080 -5.25 -20.34 -1.76
C ARG A 1080 -4.17 -19.83 -0.81
N ILE A 1081 -3.39 -18.82 -1.21
CA ILE A 1081 -2.27 -18.31 -0.40
C ILE A 1081 -2.78 -17.57 0.85
N ASP A 1082 -3.82 -16.75 0.70
CA ASP A 1082 -4.23 -15.80 1.74
C ASP A 1082 -5.30 -16.38 2.68
N PHE A 1083 -6.16 -17.28 2.19
CA PHE A 1083 -7.25 -17.88 2.97
C PHE A 1083 -7.14 -19.40 3.14
N GLY A 1084 -6.18 -20.06 2.48
CA GLY A 1084 -6.10 -21.52 2.46
C GLY A 1084 -7.26 -22.19 1.71
N VAL A 1085 -8.04 -21.44 0.92
CA VAL A 1085 -9.21 -21.95 0.21
C VAL A 1085 -8.79 -22.56 -1.13
N GLU A 1086 -9.20 -23.81 -1.38
CA GLU A 1086 -8.92 -24.49 -2.64
C GLU A 1086 -10.15 -24.43 -3.56
N ILE A 1087 -9.97 -23.86 -4.76
CA ILE A 1087 -11.03 -23.80 -5.79
C ILE A 1087 -10.61 -24.72 -6.93
N VAL A 1088 -11.44 -25.73 -7.19
CA VAL A 1088 -11.23 -26.70 -8.26
C VAL A 1088 -12.30 -26.49 -9.32
N ILE A 1089 -11.89 -26.10 -10.53
CA ILE A 1089 -12.79 -25.87 -11.66
C ILE A 1089 -12.13 -26.38 -12.94
N ASN A 1090 -12.90 -27.04 -13.79
CA ASN A 1090 -12.45 -27.42 -15.13
C ASN A 1090 -12.97 -26.39 -16.14
N THR A 1091 -12.06 -25.68 -16.81
CA THR A 1091 -12.36 -24.62 -17.78
C THR A 1091 -12.29 -25.09 -19.24
N ASP A 1092 -12.03 -26.38 -19.51
CA ASP A 1092 -11.86 -26.90 -20.87
C ASP A 1092 -13.11 -26.69 -21.74
N SER A 1093 -14.30 -26.79 -21.15
CA SER A 1093 -15.58 -26.62 -21.86
C SER A 1093 -15.79 -25.20 -22.40
N ILE A 1094 -15.22 -24.20 -21.73
CA ILE A 1094 -15.40 -22.78 -22.03
C ILE A 1094 -14.18 -22.15 -22.72
N THR A 1095 -13.05 -22.87 -22.82
CA THR A 1095 -11.79 -22.42 -23.43
C THR A 1095 -11.38 -23.22 -24.67
N SER A 1096 -11.78 -24.50 -24.77
CA SER A 1096 -11.44 -25.34 -25.91
C SER A 1096 -12.26 -24.94 -27.13
N ASN A 1097 -11.59 -24.25 -28.06
CA ASN A 1097 -12.14 -23.87 -29.36
C ASN A 1097 -11.98 -25.02 -30.35
N ASP A 1098 -13.06 -25.37 -31.06
CA ASP A 1098 -12.99 -26.29 -32.21
C ASP A 1098 -12.06 -25.71 -33.30
N GLU A 1099 -11.15 -26.53 -33.84
CA GLU A 1099 -10.13 -26.08 -34.81
C GLU A 1099 -10.71 -25.49 -36.10
N LYS A 1100 -11.94 -25.86 -36.46
CA LYS A 1100 -12.64 -25.39 -37.68
C LYS A 1100 -13.60 -24.25 -37.40
N THR A 1101 -14.38 -24.30 -36.31
CA THR A 1101 -15.43 -23.30 -36.03
C THR A 1101 -14.98 -22.20 -35.06
N ARG A 1102 -13.92 -22.44 -34.28
CA ARG A 1102 -13.44 -21.59 -33.18
C ARG A 1102 -14.50 -21.30 -32.10
N PHE A 1103 -15.49 -22.19 -31.95
CA PHE A 1103 -16.51 -22.10 -30.91
C PHE A 1103 -16.14 -22.97 -29.71
N CYS A 1104 -16.56 -22.52 -28.52
CA CYS A 1104 -16.46 -23.25 -27.26
C CYS A 1104 -17.56 -24.32 -27.16
N LYS A 1105 -17.43 -25.25 -26.21
CA LYS A 1105 -18.46 -26.29 -25.97
C LYS A 1105 -19.60 -25.81 -25.07
N SER A 1106 -19.33 -24.84 -24.21
CA SER A 1106 -20.29 -24.29 -23.26
C SER A 1106 -19.98 -22.82 -22.96
N HIS A 1107 -20.97 -22.11 -22.40
CA HIS A 1107 -20.79 -20.80 -21.77
C HIS A 1107 -20.47 -20.90 -20.27
N ILE A 1108 -20.70 -22.07 -19.66
CA ILE A 1108 -20.64 -22.27 -18.21
C ILE A 1108 -19.63 -23.36 -17.86
N ALA A 1109 -18.83 -23.10 -16.82
CA ALA A 1109 -18.05 -24.09 -16.11
C ALA A 1109 -18.47 -24.13 -14.63
N GLU A 1110 -18.54 -25.33 -14.07
CA GLU A 1110 -18.84 -25.51 -12.65
C GLU A 1110 -17.57 -25.88 -11.88
N GLY A 1111 -17.41 -25.25 -10.72
CA GLY A 1111 -16.30 -25.45 -9.80
C GLY A 1111 -16.76 -25.74 -8.38
N THR A 1112 -15.86 -26.32 -7.60
CA THR A 1112 -16.04 -26.65 -6.19
C THR A 1112 -15.10 -25.79 -5.35
N ILE A 1113 -15.62 -25.17 -4.29
CA ILE A 1113 -14.85 -24.34 -3.35
C ILE A 1113 -14.70 -25.12 -2.03
N LYS A 1114 -13.48 -25.41 -1.63
CA LYS A 1114 -13.16 -26.10 -0.37
C LYS A 1114 -12.69 -25.10 0.66
N TYR A 1115 -13.58 -24.74 1.57
CA TYR A 1115 -13.26 -23.88 2.71
C TYR A 1115 -12.61 -24.68 3.84
N PRO A 1116 -11.48 -24.21 4.42
CA PRO A 1116 -10.87 -24.86 5.58
C PRO A 1116 -11.86 -25.00 6.74
N GLY A 1117 -11.94 -26.22 7.28
CA GLY A 1117 -12.83 -26.56 8.38
C GLY A 1117 -14.32 -26.70 8.03
N ASN A 1118 -14.73 -26.56 6.76
CA ASN A 1118 -16.11 -26.77 6.35
C ASN A 1118 -16.31 -28.20 5.80
N ALA A 1119 -17.32 -28.90 6.31
CA ALA A 1119 -17.64 -30.27 5.85
C ALA A 1119 -18.28 -30.29 4.45
N LYS A 1120 -19.03 -29.25 4.07
CA LYS A 1120 -19.69 -29.15 2.76
C LYS A 1120 -18.93 -28.17 1.89
N PRO A 1121 -18.48 -28.59 0.68
CA PRO A 1121 -17.86 -27.66 -0.24
C PRO A 1121 -18.90 -26.67 -0.79
N GLY A 1122 -18.47 -25.44 -1.06
CA GLY A 1122 -19.25 -24.47 -1.82
C GLY A 1122 -19.20 -24.75 -3.32
N LYS A 1123 -20.06 -24.09 -4.09
CA LYS A 1123 -20.17 -24.20 -5.55
C LYS A 1123 -19.83 -22.86 -6.21
N LEU A 1124 -19.04 -22.93 -7.28
CA LEU A 1124 -18.73 -21.81 -8.17
C LEU A 1124 -19.38 -22.09 -9.53
N ILE A 1125 -20.25 -21.21 -9.99
CA ILE A 1125 -20.74 -21.21 -11.37
C ILE A 1125 -20.00 -20.09 -12.10
N TYR A 1126 -19.20 -20.46 -13.08
CA TYR A 1126 -18.40 -19.52 -13.85
C TYR A 1126 -18.99 -19.39 -15.26
N ILE A 1127 -19.52 -18.21 -15.56
CA ILE A 1127 -20.14 -17.87 -16.83
C ILE A 1127 -19.14 -17.03 -17.62
N LYS A 1128 -18.69 -17.54 -18.77
CA LYS A 1128 -17.70 -16.86 -19.61
C LYS A 1128 -18.38 -16.21 -20.81
N THR A 1129 -17.85 -15.08 -21.26
CA THR A 1129 -18.09 -14.51 -22.59
C THR A 1129 -17.55 -15.44 -23.69
N ALA A 1130 -18.27 -16.51 -23.98
CA ALA A 1130 -17.93 -17.51 -24.99
C ALA A 1130 -19.01 -17.58 -26.08
N ILE A 1131 -18.66 -18.12 -27.25
CA ILE A 1131 -19.60 -18.44 -28.33
C ILE A 1131 -19.57 -19.96 -28.55
N THR A 1132 -20.71 -20.62 -28.56
CA THR A 1132 -20.88 -22.07 -28.71
C THR A 1132 -21.46 -22.49 -30.06
N GLY A 1133 -22.02 -21.56 -30.82
CA GLY A 1133 -22.55 -21.76 -32.17
C GLY A 1133 -24.07 -21.97 -32.24
N ASP A 1134 -24.74 -22.10 -31.10
CA ASP A 1134 -26.20 -22.19 -30.99
C ASP A 1134 -26.89 -20.82 -30.76
N GLU A 1135 -26.12 -19.73 -30.86
CA GLU A 1135 -26.63 -18.39 -30.63
C GLU A 1135 -27.68 -17.96 -31.66
N PRO A 1136 -28.58 -17.05 -31.27
CA PRO A 1136 -29.48 -16.36 -32.17
C PRO A 1136 -28.80 -15.74 -33.41
N THR A 1137 -29.56 -15.64 -34.50
CA THR A 1137 -29.08 -15.20 -35.82
C THR A 1137 -28.39 -13.83 -35.79
N ASP A 1138 -28.87 -12.89 -34.99
CA ASP A 1138 -28.30 -11.54 -34.82
C ASP A 1138 -26.88 -11.59 -34.23
N ILE A 1139 -26.65 -12.42 -33.20
CA ILE A 1139 -25.31 -12.59 -32.60
C ILE A 1139 -24.34 -13.24 -33.59
N ARG A 1140 -24.81 -14.25 -34.33
CA ARG A 1140 -23.98 -14.96 -35.32
C ARG A 1140 -23.60 -14.05 -36.49
N GLU A 1141 -24.52 -13.21 -36.93
CA GLU A 1141 -24.29 -12.20 -37.95
C GLU A 1141 -23.26 -11.17 -37.48
N TYR A 1142 -23.41 -10.64 -36.26
CA TYR A 1142 -22.45 -9.72 -35.67
C TYR A 1142 -21.03 -10.31 -35.57
N LYS A 1143 -20.91 -11.57 -35.14
CA LYS A 1143 -19.63 -12.31 -35.08
C LYS A 1143 -18.99 -12.46 -36.46
N MET A 1144 -19.78 -12.71 -37.51
CA MET A 1144 -19.28 -12.81 -38.88
C MET A 1144 -18.73 -11.48 -39.38
N GLN A 1145 -19.38 -10.36 -39.04
CA GLN A 1145 -18.88 -9.02 -39.38
C GLN A 1145 -17.70 -8.58 -38.50
N ASN A 1146 -17.65 -9.04 -37.25
CA ASN A 1146 -16.68 -8.65 -36.23
C ASN A 1146 -15.94 -9.88 -35.69
N PRO A 1147 -14.85 -10.34 -36.34
CA PRO A 1147 -14.16 -11.59 -35.97
C PRO A 1147 -13.63 -11.63 -34.53
N LEU A 1148 -13.32 -10.46 -33.95
CA LEU A 1148 -12.85 -10.36 -32.56
C LEU A 1148 -13.95 -10.55 -31.52
N PHE A 1149 -15.24 -10.42 -31.86
CA PHE A 1149 -16.33 -10.65 -30.91
C PHE A 1149 -16.31 -12.11 -30.39
N PRO A 1150 -16.50 -12.42 -29.10
CA PRO A 1150 -16.81 -11.53 -27.98
C PRO A 1150 -15.57 -11.03 -27.21
N GLN A 1151 -14.37 -11.18 -27.79
CA GLN A 1151 -13.07 -10.78 -27.24
C GLN A 1151 -12.57 -9.44 -27.80
N GLN A 1152 -13.47 -8.51 -28.12
CA GLN A 1152 -13.07 -7.17 -28.57
C GLN A 1152 -12.33 -6.41 -27.46
N PRO A 1153 -11.36 -5.53 -27.79
CA PRO A 1153 -10.50 -4.89 -26.79
C PRO A 1153 -11.25 -4.07 -25.74
N THR A 1154 -10.84 -4.19 -24.48
CA THR A 1154 -11.35 -3.38 -23.35
C THR A 1154 -11.05 -1.88 -23.50
N SER A 1155 -10.10 -1.49 -24.33
CA SER A 1155 -9.83 -0.08 -24.63
C SER A 1155 -10.96 0.61 -25.39
N ASP A 1156 -11.84 -0.15 -26.06
CA ASP A 1156 -13.00 0.39 -26.73
C ASP A 1156 -14.12 0.67 -25.72
N GLN A 1157 -14.36 1.96 -25.47
CA GLN A 1157 -15.42 2.44 -24.59
C GLN A 1157 -16.58 3.11 -25.36
N PHE A 1158 -16.57 3.03 -26.70
CA PHE A 1158 -17.49 3.75 -27.59
C PHE A 1158 -18.38 2.77 -28.36
N PHE A 1159 -19.21 2.01 -27.65
CA PHE A 1159 -20.05 0.99 -28.27
C PHE A 1159 -21.08 1.58 -29.24
N THR A 1160 -21.28 0.89 -30.36
CA THR A 1160 -22.46 1.09 -31.21
C THR A 1160 -23.68 0.41 -30.60
N GLU A 1161 -24.88 0.78 -31.06
CA GLU A 1161 -26.12 0.13 -30.61
C GLU A 1161 -26.11 -1.38 -30.90
N GLU A 1162 -25.63 -1.78 -32.08
CA GLU A 1162 -25.51 -3.17 -32.50
C GLU A 1162 -24.55 -3.97 -31.61
N GLN A 1163 -23.38 -3.41 -31.30
CA GLN A 1163 -22.41 -4.01 -30.40
C GLN A 1163 -22.99 -4.17 -28.99
N PHE A 1164 -23.69 -3.13 -28.51
CA PHE A 1164 -24.36 -3.17 -27.20
C PHE A 1164 -25.40 -4.28 -27.15
N GLU A 1165 -26.31 -4.34 -28.12
CA GLU A 1165 -27.36 -5.37 -28.13
C GLU A 1165 -26.79 -6.78 -28.31
N SER A 1166 -25.72 -6.95 -29.09
CA SER A 1166 -25.05 -8.25 -29.28
C SER A 1166 -24.46 -8.80 -27.98
N TYR A 1167 -23.72 -7.99 -27.21
CA TYR A 1167 -23.21 -8.43 -25.89
C TYR A 1167 -24.33 -8.68 -24.89
N ARG A 1168 -25.35 -7.81 -24.84
CA ARG A 1168 -26.50 -7.99 -23.95
C ARG A 1168 -27.24 -9.29 -24.26
N LYS A 1169 -27.47 -9.57 -25.54
CA LYS A 1169 -28.17 -10.78 -25.97
C LYS A 1169 -27.31 -12.02 -25.72
N LEU A 1170 -26.00 -11.95 -25.93
CA LEU A 1170 -25.07 -13.04 -25.61
C LEU A 1170 -25.10 -13.40 -24.12
N GLY A 1171 -25.06 -12.41 -23.24
CA GLY A 1171 -25.15 -12.65 -21.79
C GLY A 1171 -26.49 -13.25 -21.37
N TYR A 1172 -27.58 -12.82 -22.01
CA TYR A 1172 -28.90 -13.42 -21.79
C TYR A 1172 -28.97 -14.88 -22.30
N HIS A 1173 -28.33 -15.18 -23.43
CA HIS A 1173 -28.26 -16.52 -24.02
C HIS A 1173 -27.39 -17.49 -23.23
N SER A 1174 -26.32 -17.00 -22.59
CA SER A 1174 -25.34 -17.80 -21.85
C SER A 1174 -25.91 -18.61 -20.67
N LEU A 1175 -27.17 -18.37 -20.29
CA LEU A 1175 -27.88 -19.01 -19.18
C LEU A 1175 -29.20 -19.68 -19.64
N VAL A 1176 -29.41 -19.85 -20.96
CA VAL A 1176 -30.56 -20.59 -21.51
C VAL A 1176 -30.46 -22.05 -21.09
#